data_AF-A0A957MWT9-F1
#
_entry.id   AF-A0A957MWT9-F1
#
_cell.length_a   1.000
_cell.length_b   1.000
_cell.length_c   1.000
_cell.angle_alpha   90.00
_cell.angle_beta   90.00
_cell.angle_gamma   90.00
#
_symmetry.space_group_name_H-M   'P 1'
#
loop_
_entity.id
_entity.type
_entity.pdbx_description
1 polymer ?
#
loop_
_entity_poly.entity_id
_entity_poly.type
_entity_poly.pdbx_seq_one_letter_code
_entity_poly.pdbx_strand_id
1 'polypeptide(L)'
;MEVSTILNQIDLGAMALPEFQRGYVWNRNQVREFMGSLYRRHPVGGLLVWVTKTEQANARGDQSLAAGNVELILDGQQRVTSLYGIIRGTPPPFFEGNADAFTDLYFNMADESFEFYGPIKMADNPHWVSVTDLMKRGLGPYIGRIYQHEPLQANAETYIERLNRLHTIKDIQVHIEKVTGPDKDVDVVVEIFNKLNSGGTKLSKGDLALARICAEWPDARQELRSLLTKWRKAGFGFDMDWLLRNVNAVVTGKALFLALKDVPATEFQGGLKQVDKAIDYLLNVISGRLGLDHDRVLGSRYAFPIMSRYLVQRGGKFHNAKERDRLLYWYVHTLLWGRYAGSTESVLMQDLTAMERPGDAIDGLIDQLRIWRGDLIVRPENFASWSIGARFYPMLYLLTRVGEARDWDTGLVLKAGLLGKTSRLEIHHIFPKSQLYQREFGRAEVNALANYCFLTQATNLNISNTLPEVYFPEVEAKNPGALASQWVPMDPALWRVENYLDFLAERRRLLATAANEFLNGLLGESAAQLQDVPLPEVIPIDLGSAAVPGGITGDDEETELLDVNIWITEQALPEGEMSYELVDAETGDVKALLDLAWPQGIQTQFSEPVALLLNEEVKTLEVASAAGFRCFTDVPTFRAYVEKDILALDAVAAD
;
A
#
# COMPACT_ATOMS: atom_id res chain seq x y z
N MET A 1 4.88 0.68 39.67
CA MET A 1 5.02 2.13 39.42
C MET A 1 3.66 2.65 38.98
N GLU A 2 3.20 3.78 39.50
CA GLU A 2 1.90 4.34 39.08
C GLU A 2 1.95 4.84 37.64
N VAL A 3 0.83 4.73 36.94
CA VAL A 3 0.67 5.29 35.58
C VAL A 3 1.07 6.77 35.56
N SER A 4 0.58 7.57 36.51
CA SER A 4 0.92 9.00 36.65
C SER A 4 2.43 9.24 36.71
N THR A 5 3.15 8.37 37.44
CA THR A 5 4.61 8.44 37.59
C THR A 5 5.32 8.08 36.30
N ILE A 6 4.85 7.06 35.58
CA ILE A 6 5.37 6.68 34.26
C ILE A 6 5.26 7.86 33.29
N LEU A 7 4.09 8.49 33.23
CA LEU A 7 3.87 9.64 32.33
C LEU A 7 4.74 10.84 32.72
N ASN A 8 4.89 11.12 34.03
CA ASN A 8 5.79 12.17 34.50
C ASN A 8 7.26 11.87 34.14
N GLN A 9 7.70 10.62 34.19
CA GLN A 9 9.06 10.26 33.77
C GLN A 9 9.27 10.46 32.28
N ILE A 10 8.25 10.22 31.45
CA ILE A 10 8.28 10.58 30.04
C ILE A 10 8.40 12.09 29.88
N ASP A 11 7.58 12.90 30.58
CA ASP A 11 7.65 14.36 30.49
C ASP A 11 9.04 14.91 30.86
N LEU A 12 9.69 14.29 31.85
CA LEU A 12 11.03 14.67 32.34
C LEU A 12 12.18 14.11 31.47
N GLY A 13 11.89 13.28 30.46
CA GLY A 13 12.91 12.60 29.65
C GLY A 13 13.69 11.53 30.41
N ALA A 14 13.20 11.09 31.57
CA ALA A 14 13.77 9.99 32.36
C ALA A 14 13.32 8.61 31.85
N MET A 15 12.21 8.57 31.12
CA MET A 15 11.75 7.39 30.38
C MET A 15 11.52 7.77 28.92
N ALA A 16 12.04 6.98 27.99
CA ALA A 16 11.93 7.26 26.56
C ALA A 16 11.73 5.99 25.74
N LEU A 17 11.41 6.15 24.46
CA LEU A 17 11.31 5.03 23.53
C LEU A 17 12.65 4.84 22.82
N PRO A 18 13.26 3.64 22.81
CA PRO A 18 14.46 3.42 22.04
C PRO A 18 14.19 3.57 20.55
N GLU A 19 15.17 4.08 19.84
CA GLU A 19 15.01 4.40 18.42
C GLU A 19 14.61 3.17 17.59
N PHE A 20 15.16 1.99 17.91
CA PHE A 20 14.90 0.75 17.17
C PHE A 20 13.47 0.21 17.22
N GLN A 21 12.60 0.73 18.09
CA GLN A 21 11.20 0.27 18.11
C GLN A 21 10.53 0.58 16.76
N ARG A 22 9.33 0.05 16.49
CA ARG A 22 8.50 0.56 15.38
C ARG A 22 7.67 1.77 15.82
N GLY A 23 7.02 2.44 14.88
CA GLY A 23 6.03 3.49 15.19
C GLY A 23 4.83 2.96 15.99
N TYR A 24 3.93 3.85 16.35
CA TYR A 24 2.65 3.50 16.95
C TYR A 24 1.74 2.85 15.91
N VAL A 25 1.18 1.69 16.26
CA VAL A 25 0.37 0.84 15.35
C VAL A 25 -0.96 0.40 15.96
N TRP A 26 -1.25 0.78 17.19
CA TRP A 26 -2.54 0.47 17.81
C TRP A 26 -3.66 1.26 17.15
N ASN A 27 -4.79 0.61 16.92
CA ASN A 27 -5.99 1.27 16.42
C ASN A 27 -6.88 1.75 17.59
N ARG A 28 -7.92 2.52 17.26
CA ARG A 28 -8.93 3.01 18.22
C ARG A 28 -9.47 1.91 19.12
N ASN A 29 -9.66 0.74 18.53
CA ASN A 29 -10.19 -0.41 19.23
C ASN A 29 -9.32 -0.96 20.34
N GLN A 30 -8.06 -1.20 20.03
CA GLN A 30 -7.07 -1.69 20.99
C GLN A 30 -6.94 -0.68 22.13
N VAL A 31 -7.00 0.62 21.83
CA VAL A 31 -7.04 1.69 22.83
C VAL A 31 -8.31 1.61 23.69
N ARG A 32 -9.48 1.45 23.08
CA ARG A 32 -10.79 1.31 23.75
C ARG A 32 -10.83 0.12 24.70
N GLU A 33 -10.45 -1.07 24.22
CA GLU A 33 -10.42 -2.30 25.02
C GLU A 33 -9.40 -2.24 26.15
N PHE A 34 -8.24 -1.64 25.88
CA PHE A 34 -7.21 -1.42 26.89
C PHE A 34 -7.69 -0.48 28.00
N MET A 35 -8.34 0.64 27.65
CA MET A 35 -8.95 1.56 28.62
C MET A 35 -10.09 0.89 29.40
N GLY A 36 -10.92 0.09 28.73
CA GLY A 36 -11.96 -0.72 29.37
C GLY A 36 -11.40 -1.75 30.34
N SER A 37 -10.24 -2.35 30.03
CA SER A 37 -9.54 -3.29 30.91
C SER A 37 -8.97 -2.59 32.14
N LEU A 38 -8.34 -1.43 31.96
CA LEU A 38 -7.85 -0.60 33.07
C LEU A 38 -8.99 -0.17 34.01
N TYR A 39 -10.10 0.29 33.44
CA TYR A 39 -11.28 0.71 34.19
C TYR A 39 -11.85 -0.41 35.08
N ARG A 40 -11.92 -1.63 34.53
CA ARG A 40 -12.38 -2.85 35.24
C ARG A 40 -11.31 -3.50 36.11
N ARG A 41 -10.09 -2.92 36.18
CA ARG A 41 -8.93 -3.46 36.91
C ARG A 41 -8.52 -4.86 36.44
N HIS A 42 -8.75 -5.18 35.17
CA HIS A 42 -8.24 -6.41 34.57
C HIS A 42 -6.71 -6.33 34.40
N PRO A 43 -6.00 -7.46 34.41
CA PRO A 43 -4.57 -7.48 34.13
C PRO A 43 -4.27 -6.98 32.71
N VAL A 44 -3.40 -5.97 32.59
CA VAL A 44 -2.99 -5.39 31.30
C VAL A 44 -1.51 -5.63 30.96
N GLY A 45 -0.87 -6.55 31.68
CA GLY A 45 0.56 -6.86 31.55
C GLY A 45 1.49 -5.84 32.23
N GLY A 46 2.76 -6.22 32.41
CA GLY A 46 3.82 -5.31 32.89
C GLY A 46 4.51 -4.55 31.75
N LEU A 47 5.47 -3.69 32.09
CA LEU A 47 6.40 -3.07 31.15
C LEU A 47 7.78 -3.70 31.33
N LEU A 48 8.54 -3.74 30.24
CA LEU A 48 9.96 -4.06 30.28
C LEU A 48 10.73 -2.80 29.88
N VAL A 49 11.69 -2.39 30.69
CA VAL A 49 12.53 -1.21 30.41
C VAL A 49 14.01 -1.55 30.50
N TRP A 50 14.83 -0.92 29.66
CA TRP A 50 16.28 -0.99 29.72
C TRP A 50 16.84 0.26 30.38
N VAL A 51 17.56 0.08 31.47
CA VAL A 51 18.22 1.20 32.17
C VAL A 51 19.62 1.37 31.62
N THR A 52 19.88 2.51 30.99
CA THR A 52 21.18 2.84 30.42
C THR A 52 21.58 4.27 30.77
N LYS A 53 22.86 4.61 30.61
CA LYS A 53 23.33 5.98 30.77
C LYS A 53 22.81 6.85 29.63
N THR A 54 22.48 8.11 29.93
CA THR A 54 21.98 9.07 28.92
C THR A 54 22.91 9.20 27.72
N GLU A 55 24.22 9.17 27.94
CA GLU A 55 25.27 9.25 26.91
C GLU A 55 25.25 8.06 25.94
N GLN A 56 24.64 6.95 26.34
CA GLN A 56 24.55 5.70 25.59
C GLN A 56 23.13 5.44 25.07
N ALA A 57 22.21 6.37 25.29
CA ALA A 57 20.80 6.21 24.99
C ALA A 57 20.42 6.88 23.67
N ASN A 58 20.19 6.08 22.63
CA ASN A 58 19.53 6.55 21.42
C ASN A 58 18.01 6.44 21.61
N ALA A 59 17.42 7.53 22.09
CA ALA A 59 15.99 7.68 22.24
C ALA A 59 15.36 8.30 20.98
N ARG A 60 14.14 7.89 20.68
CA ARG A 60 13.36 8.46 19.58
C ARG A 60 12.85 9.86 19.93
N GLY A 61 12.78 10.72 18.91
CA GLY A 61 12.19 12.06 18.97
C GLY A 61 13.15 13.12 19.51
N ASP A 62 12.79 14.39 19.38
CA ASP A 62 13.66 15.53 19.72
C ASP A 62 13.70 15.85 21.23
N GLN A 63 13.36 14.89 22.09
CA GLN A 63 13.28 15.12 23.52
C GLN A 63 14.67 15.09 24.17
N SER A 64 14.98 16.12 24.97
CA SER A 64 16.16 16.10 25.82
C SER A 64 16.00 15.07 26.94
N LEU A 65 16.92 14.11 26.99
CA LEU A 65 16.93 13.07 28.02
C LEU A 65 17.45 13.60 29.36
N ALA A 66 16.92 13.06 30.46
CA ALA A 66 17.37 13.39 31.80
C ALA A 66 18.84 12.98 32.01
N ALA A 67 19.60 13.74 32.80
CA ALA A 67 20.99 13.44 33.09
C ALA A 67 21.13 12.21 33.99
N GLY A 68 22.15 11.38 33.74
CA GLY A 68 22.48 10.19 34.52
C GLY A 68 22.01 8.91 33.83
N ASN A 69 20.90 8.34 34.29
CA ASN A 69 20.30 7.12 33.72
C ASN A 69 18.93 7.43 33.11
N VAL A 70 18.61 6.75 32.02
CA VAL A 70 17.32 6.78 31.34
C VAL A 70 16.76 5.37 31.22
N GLU A 71 15.44 5.25 31.33
CA GLU A 71 14.69 4.01 31.14
C GLU A 71 14.11 3.95 29.72
N LEU A 72 14.66 3.06 28.88
CA LEU A 72 14.18 2.86 27.51
C LEU A 72 13.09 1.78 27.48
N ILE A 73 11.90 2.12 27.01
CA ILE A 73 10.75 1.20 26.97
C ILE A 73 11.00 0.12 25.92
N LEU A 74 11.18 -1.12 26.37
CA LEU A 74 11.34 -2.30 25.51
C LEU A 74 9.99 -2.94 25.21
N ASP A 75 9.14 -3.17 26.21
CA ASP A 75 7.81 -3.72 26.01
C ASP A 75 6.72 -2.81 26.59
N GLY A 76 5.57 -2.79 25.93
CA GLY A 76 4.42 -1.98 26.32
C GLY A 76 4.39 -0.58 25.73
N GLN A 77 5.19 -0.30 24.68
CA GLN A 77 5.21 1.03 24.05
C GLN A 77 3.83 1.52 23.62
N GLN A 78 2.99 0.63 23.06
CA GLN A 78 1.68 1.00 22.54
C GLN A 78 0.72 1.35 23.69
N ARG A 79 0.77 0.58 24.80
CA ARG A 79 0.03 0.83 26.05
C ARG A 79 0.39 2.18 26.65
N VAL A 80 1.69 2.43 26.82
CA VAL A 80 2.20 3.67 27.42
C VAL A 80 1.90 4.89 26.55
N THR A 81 2.05 4.77 25.23
CA THR A 81 1.74 5.84 24.28
C THR A 81 0.25 6.20 24.32
N SER A 82 -0.64 5.20 24.37
CA SER A 82 -2.08 5.40 24.47
C SER A 82 -2.48 6.08 25.78
N LEU A 83 -1.91 5.63 26.92
CA LEU A 83 -2.11 6.28 28.21
C LEU A 83 -1.65 7.74 28.20
N TYR A 84 -0.48 8.00 27.63
CA TYR A 84 0.07 9.35 27.52
C TYR A 84 -0.86 10.24 26.70
N GLY A 85 -1.23 9.80 25.50
CA GLY A 85 -2.13 10.51 24.59
C GLY A 85 -3.46 10.87 25.23
N ILE A 86 -4.11 9.90 25.91
CA ILE A 86 -5.41 10.10 26.55
C ILE A 86 -5.30 11.01 27.77
N ILE A 87 -4.33 10.77 28.66
CA ILE A 87 -4.25 11.45 29.96
C ILE A 87 -3.69 12.87 29.83
N ARG A 88 -2.70 13.08 28.94
CA ARG A 88 -2.13 14.42 28.67
C ARG A 88 -2.94 15.19 27.62
N GLY A 89 -3.65 14.49 26.75
CA GLY A 89 -4.38 15.05 25.61
C GLY A 89 -3.48 15.45 24.45
N THR A 90 -2.23 14.99 24.44
CA THR A 90 -1.25 15.21 23.38
C THR A 90 -0.38 13.97 23.24
N PRO A 91 0.09 13.62 22.03
CA PRO A 91 1.03 12.52 21.86
C PRO A 91 2.35 12.76 22.61
N PRO A 92 3.07 11.70 23.04
CA PRO A 92 4.39 11.85 23.64
C PRO A 92 5.42 12.39 22.64
N PRO A 93 6.55 12.97 23.11
CA PRO A 93 7.57 13.54 22.23
C PRO A 93 8.18 12.58 21.20
N PHE A 94 8.17 11.29 21.51
CA PHE A 94 8.66 10.21 20.64
C PHE A 94 7.57 9.60 19.73
N PHE A 95 6.39 10.22 19.66
CA PHE A 95 5.26 9.66 18.92
C PHE A 95 5.47 9.67 17.41
N GLU A 96 5.22 8.53 16.78
CA GLU A 96 5.25 8.37 15.33
C GLU A 96 4.07 7.49 14.90
N GLY A 97 2.98 8.08 14.44
CA GLY A 97 1.79 7.35 14.01
C GLY A 97 0.59 8.28 13.88
N ASN A 98 -0.60 7.69 13.84
CA ASN A 98 -1.84 8.46 13.83
C ASN A 98 -2.29 8.77 15.27
N ALA A 99 -2.27 10.06 15.65
CA ALA A 99 -2.75 10.48 16.97
C ALA A 99 -4.25 10.25 17.14
N ASP A 100 -5.00 10.19 16.03
CA ASP A 100 -6.46 9.98 16.03
C ASP A 100 -6.87 8.61 16.59
N ALA A 101 -5.91 7.69 16.74
CA ALA A 101 -6.12 6.41 17.37
C ALA A 101 -6.45 6.50 18.88
N PHE A 102 -6.11 7.60 19.55
CA PHE A 102 -6.36 7.76 20.99
C PHE A 102 -6.92 9.13 21.39
N THR A 103 -7.12 10.05 20.45
CA THR A 103 -7.85 11.30 20.69
C THR A 103 -9.36 11.06 20.71
N ASP A 104 -10.12 11.96 21.33
CA ASP A 104 -11.58 11.92 21.35
C ASP A 104 -12.20 10.62 21.89
N LEU A 105 -11.57 10.01 22.89
CA LEU A 105 -12.17 8.91 23.64
C LEU A 105 -13.14 9.45 24.70
N TYR A 106 -14.37 8.94 24.68
CA TYR A 106 -15.44 9.28 25.62
C TYR A 106 -15.84 8.07 26.45
N PHE A 107 -16.34 8.34 27.65
CA PHE A 107 -16.88 7.35 28.57
C PHE A 107 -18.34 7.69 28.88
N ASN A 108 -19.21 6.69 28.81
CA ASN A 108 -20.61 6.84 29.15
C ASN A 108 -20.84 6.45 30.61
N MET A 109 -21.29 7.41 31.42
CA MET A 109 -21.53 7.19 32.84
C MET A 109 -22.72 6.28 33.13
N ALA A 110 -23.63 6.05 32.18
CA ALA A 110 -24.83 5.23 32.37
C ALA A 110 -24.57 3.72 32.22
N ASP A 111 -23.82 3.32 31.19
CA ASP A 111 -23.56 1.91 30.85
C ASP A 111 -22.09 1.49 30.97
N GLU A 112 -21.20 2.43 31.32
CA GLU A 112 -19.76 2.19 31.51
C GLU A 112 -19.02 1.79 30.22
N SER A 113 -19.56 2.15 29.05
CA SER A 113 -18.92 1.97 27.75
C SER A 113 -17.89 3.05 27.44
N PHE A 114 -16.88 2.68 26.64
CA PHE A 114 -15.91 3.59 26.06
C PHE A 114 -16.13 3.65 24.55
N GLU A 115 -16.22 4.84 23.99
CA GLU A 115 -16.41 5.04 22.55
C GLU A 115 -15.68 6.30 22.08
N PHE A 116 -15.25 6.31 20.81
CA PHE A 116 -14.72 7.52 20.19
C PHE A 116 -15.86 8.46 19.80
N TYR A 117 -15.59 9.76 19.75
CA TYR A 117 -16.62 10.77 19.52
C TYR A 117 -17.45 10.50 18.26
N GLY A 118 -18.76 10.37 18.46
CA GLY A 118 -19.76 10.25 17.41
C GLY A 118 -20.80 11.37 17.55
N PRO A 119 -20.84 12.38 16.66
CA PRO A 119 -21.67 13.58 16.85
C PRO A 119 -23.15 13.27 17.01
N ILE A 120 -23.70 12.33 16.23
CA ILE A 120 -25.11 11.92 16.29
C ILE A 120 -25.47 11.34 17.67
N LYS A 121 -24.58 10.55 18.27
CA LYS A 121 -24.82 9.84 19.54
C LYS A 121 -24.53 10.71 20.77
N MET A 122 -23.57 11.63 20.66
CA MET A 122 -22.93 12.26 21.81
C MET A 122 -23.20 13.77 21.96
N ALA A 123 -23.58 14.50 20.89
CA ALA A 123 -23.70 15.96 20.94
C ALA A 123 -24.69 16.45 22.02
N ASP A 124 -25.86 15.80 22.12
CA ASP A 124 -26.92 16.21 23.03
C ASP A 124 -27.10 15.26 24.24
N ASN A 125 -26.25 14.24 24.37
CA ASN A 125 -26.38 13.25 25.44
C ASN A 125 -25.43 13.56 26.62
N PRO A 126 -25.97 13.96 27.79
CA PRO A 126 -25.16 14.44 28.90
C PRO A 126 -24.38 13.34 29.64
N HIS A 127 -24.66 12.06 29.36
CA HIS A 127 -23.98 10.92 29.97
C HIS A 127 -22.56 10.70 29.42
N TRP A 128 -22.27 11.22 28.23
CA TRP A 128 -20.94 11.13 27.63
C TRP A 128 -19.99 12.18 28.19
N VAL A 129 -18.83 11.70 28.60
CA VAL A 129 -17.76 12.49 29.20
C VAL A 129 -16.47 12.22 28.44
N SER A 130 -15.80 13.29 27.98
CA SER A 130 -14.46 13.17 27.40
C SER A 130 -13.51 12.64 28.46
N VAL A 131 -12.87 11.50 28.18
CA VAL A 131 -11.91 10.89 29.11
C VAL A 131 -10.73 11.83 29.30
N THR A 132 -10.20 12.41 28.22
CA THR A 132 -9.08 13.35 28.27
C THR A 132 -9.39 14.59 29.10
N ASP A 133 -10.57 15.21 28.92
CA ASP A 133 -10.94 16.39 29.69
C ASP A 133 -11.09 16.07 31.18
N LEU A 134 -11.70 14.92 31.53
CA LEU A 134 -11.76 14.43 32.92
C LEU A 134 -10.38 14.20 33.53
N MET A 135 -9.43 13.63 32.77
CA MET A 135 -8.07 13.38 33.26
C MET A 135 -7.33 14.70 33.56
N LYS A 136 -7.55 15.73 32.74
CA LYS A 136 -6.87 17.03 32.86
C LYS A 136 -7.49 17.95 33.90
N ARG A 137 -8.82 18.00 33.99
CA ARG A 137 -9.56 18.95 34.85
C ARG A 137 -10.03 18.34 36.17
N GLY A 138 -10.01 17.01 36.28
CA GLY A 138 -10.53 16.29 37.43
C GLY A 138 -12.06 16.28 37.48
N LEU A 139 -12.61 15.74 38.57
CA LEU A 139 -14.06 15.50 38.69
C LEU A 139 -14.89 16.77 38.91
N GLY A 140 -14.30 17.85 39.43
CA GLY A 140 -15.04 19.04 39.88
C GLY A 140 -16.06 19.59 38.87
N PRO A 141 -15.65 19.89 37.61
CA PRO A 141 -16.58 20.36 36.58
C PRO A 141 -17.72 19.38 36.27
N TYR A 142 -17.44 18.08 36.34
CA TYR A 142 -18.42 17.02 36.04
C TYR A 142 -19.42 16.82 37.18
N ILE A 143 -18.99 16.96 38.43
CA ILE A 143 -19.90 16.95 39.59
C ILE A 143 -20.91 18.10 39.45
N GLY A 144 -20.44 19.31 39.11
CA GLY A 144 -21.32 20.45 38.84
C GLY A 144 -22.31 20.17 37.71
N ARG A 145 -21.84 19.59 36.59
CA ARG A 145 -22.69 19.20 35.45
C ARG A 145 -23.77 18.19 35.85
N ILE A 146 -23.42 17.16 36.63
CA ILE A 146 -24.36 16.12 37.08
C ILE A 146 -25.50 16.73 37.91
N TYR A 147 -25.20 17.67 38.81
CA TYR A 147 -26.23 18.33 39.62
C TYR A 147 -27.02 19.41 38.87
N GLN A 148 -26.55 19.92 37.74
CA GLN A 148 -27.26 20.95 36.96
C GLN A 148 -28.18 20.36 35.88
N HIS A 149 -27.92 19.12 35.43
CA HIS A 149 -28.73 18.46 34.42
C HIS A 149 -29.70 17.47 35.05
N GLU A 150 -31.00 17.78 35.00
CA GLU A 150 -32.09 16.97 35.57
C GLU A 150 -31.99 15.46 35.23
N PRO A 151 -31.69 15.03 33.98
CA PRO A 151 -31.58 13.61 33.65
C PRO A 151 -30.45 12.87 34.40
N LEU A 152 -29.42 13.58 34.85
CA LEU A 152 -28.28 12.99 35.54
C LEU A 152 -28.45 12.93 37.06
N GLN A 153 -29.29 13.81 37.64
CA GLN A 153 -29.42 13.97 39.09
C GLN A 153 -29.90 12.70 39.80
N ALA A 154 -30.81 11.95 39.15
CA ALA A 154 -31.40 10.75 39.74
C ALA A 154 -30.37 9.65 40.09
N ASN A 155 -29.24 9.62 39.38
CA ASN A 155 -28.16 8.64 39.56
C ASN A 155 -26.82 9.31 39.89
N ALA A 156 -26.84 10.51 40.48
CA ALA A 156 -25.66 11.35 40.67
C ALA A 156 -24.54 10.64 41.43
N GLU A 157 -24.85 9.95 42.54
CA GLU A 157 -23.85 9.21 43.33
C GLU A 157 -23.14 8.14 42.50
N THR A 158 -23.91 7.33 41.77
CA THR A 158 -23.39 6.28 40.88
C THR A 158 -22.48 6.87 39.79
N TYR A 159 -22.87 7.97 39.16
CA TYR A 159 -22.08 8.61 38.11
C TYR A 159 -20.78 9.21 38.67
N ILE A 160 -20.83 9.84 39.84
CA ILE A 160 -19.64 10.36 40.52
C ILE A 160 -18.68 9.22 40.87
N GLU A 161 -19.18 8.10 41.38
CA GLU A 161 -18.37 6.91 41.67
C GLU A 161 -17.71 6.36 40.40
N ARG A 162 -18.47 6.21 39.30
CA ARG A 162 -17.97 5.74 38.01
C ARG A 162 -16.90 6.66 37.43
N LEU A 163 -17.09 7.98 37.50
CA LEU A 163 -16.08 8.96 37.08
C LEU A 163 -14.85 8.94 37.98
N ASN A 164 -15.01 8.71 39.28
CA ASN A 164 -13.88 8.56 40.20
C ASN A 164 -13.06 7.30 39.88
N ARG A 165 -13.72 6.18 39.59
CA ARG A 165 -13.05 4.96 39.13
C ARG A 165 -12.28 5.18 37.82
N LEU A 166 -12.86 5.94 36.89
CA LEU A 166 -12.19 6.32 35.65
C LEU A 166 -10.96 7.21 35.93
N HIS A 167 -11.12 8.24 36.76
CA HIS A 167 -10.04 9.18 37.08
C HIS A 167 -8.85 8.52 37.80
N THR A 168 -9.12 7.49 38.62
CA THR A 168 -8.09 6.75 39.38
C THR A 168 -7.32 5.72 38.54
N ILE A 169 -7.54 5.65 37.22
CA ILE A 169 -6.67 4.88 36.30
C ILE A 169 -5.22 5.37 36.38
N LYS A 170 -5.01 6.67 36.58
CA LYS A 170 -3.66 7.25 36.74
C LYS A 170 -2.90 6.71 37.97
N ASP A 171 -3.62 6.14 38.94
CA ASP A 171 -3.07 5.61 40.18
C ASP A 171 -2.84 4.08 40.09
N ILE A 172 -3.16 3.45 38.96
CA ILE A 172 -2.93 2.02 38.74
C ILE A 172 -1.43 1.73 38.80
N GLN A 173 -1.06 0.73 39.61
CA GLN A 173 0.31 0.21 39.68
C GLN A 173 0.57 -0.74 38.51
N VAL A 174 1.51 -0.37 37.65
CA VAL A 174 2.04 -1.21 36.59
C VAL A 174 3.35 -1.83 37.06
N HIS A 175 3.48 -3.14 36.89
CA HIS A 175 4.73 -3.84 37.17
C HIS A 175 5.77 -3.50 36.08
N ILE A 176 6.98 -3.12 36.48
CA ILE A 176 8.06 -2.77 35.57
C ILE A 176 9.25 -3.67 35.86
N GLU A 177 9.61 -4.48 34.89
CA GLU A 177 10.83 -5.28 34.90
C GLU A 177 11.96 -4.46 34.29
N LYS A 178 13.12 -4.40 34.97
CA LYS A 178 14.26 -3.57 34.55
C LYS A 178 15.41 -4.44 34.08
N VAL A 179 15.78 -4.28 32.81
CA VAL A 179 17.02 -4.82 32.27
C VAL A 179 18.15 -3.86 32.63
N THR A 180 19.08 -4.33 33.46
CA THR A 180 20.23 -3.56 33.94
C THR A 180 21.51 -4.38 33.81
N GLY A 181 22.64 -3.74 33.56
CA GLY A 181 23.95 -4.38 33.55
C GLY A 181 24.87 -3.78 32.48
N PRO A 182 26.19 -3.68 32.73
CA PRO A 182 27.14 -3.16 31.74
C PRO A 182 27.29 -4.10 30.52
N ASP A 183 26.85 -5.36 30.63
CA ASP A 183 26.80 -6.36 29.55
C ASP A 183 25.53 -6.25 28.68
N LYS A 184 24.60 -5.36 29.02
CA LYS A 184 23.32 -5.17 28.31
C LYS A 184 23.46 -4.05 27.29
N ASP A 185 24.18 -4.35 26.20
CA ASP A 185 24.24 -3.49 25.02
C ASP A 185 22.96 -3.59 24.17
N VAL A 186 22.89 -2.79 23.11
CA VAL A 186 21.74 -2.74 22.20
C VAL A 186 21.45 -4.11 21.59
N ASP A 187 22.48 -4.90 21.24
CA ASP A 187 22.30 -6.20 20.59
C ASP A 187 21.64 -7.20 21.54
N VAL A 188 22.10 -7.27 22.80
CA VAL A 188 21.51 -8.11 23.84
C VAL A 188 20.07 -7.68 24.14
N VAL A 189 19.83 -6.36 24.17
CA VAL A 189 18.51 -5.80 24.45
C VAL A 189 17.51 -6.09 23.31
N VAL A 190 17.94 -5.99 22.07
CA VAL A 190 17.15 -6.39 20.89
C VAL A 190 16.87 -7.89 20.91
N GLU A 191 17.83 -8.73 21.32
CA GLU A 191 17.61 -10.17 21.50
C GLU A 191 16.58 -10.47 22.60
N ILE A 192 16.68 -9.82 23.76
CA ILE A 192 15.72 -9.94 24.87
C ILE A 192 14.32 -9.53 24.40
N PHE A 193 14.22 -8.39 23.70
CA PHE A 193 12.97 -7.91 23.13
C PHE A 193 12.35 -8.94 22.18
N ASN A 194 13.14 -9.54 21.28
CA ASN A 194 12.66 -10.53 20.32
C ASN A 194 12.19 -11.82 21.00
N LYS A 195 12.89 -12.27 22.05
CA LYS A 195 12.49 -13.45 22.83
C LYS A 195 11.20 -13.23 23.60
N LEU A 196 11.00 -12.05 24.18
CA LEU A 196 9.74 -11.72 24.88
C LEU A 196 8.57 -11.57 23.90
N ASN A 197 8.80 -10.98 22.73
CA ASN A 197 7.77 -10.76 21.71
C ASN A 197 7.54 -11.97 20.79
N SER A 198 8.07 -13.15 21.11
CA SER A 198 7.89 -14.35 20.28
C SER A 198 6.44 -14.82 20.20
N GLY A 199 5.59 -14.43 21.16
CA GLY A 199 4.14 -14.65 21.18
C GLY A 199 3.28 -13.42 20.84
N GLY A 200 3.90 -12.25 20.62
CA GLY A 200 3.24 -10.99 20.22
C GLY A 200 3.57 -10.59 18.77
N THR A 201 3.35 -9.33 18.39
CA THR A 201 3.78 -8.88 17.05
C THR A 201 5.28 -8.79 16.95
N LYS A 202 5.87 -9.56 16.04
CA LYS A 202 7.30 -9.56 15.80
C LYS A 202 7.71 -8.28 15.05
N LEU A 203 8.88 -7.72 15.39
CA LEU A 203 9.55 -6.75 14.53
C LEU A 203 9.85 -7.42 13.18
N SER A 204 9.74 -6.68 12.07
CA SER A 204 10.15 -7.21 10.77
C SER A 204 11.67 -7.43 10.76
N LYS A 205 12.16 -8.28 9.85
CA LYS A 205 13.62 -8.40 9.64
C LYS A 205 14.24 -7.05 9.21
N GLY A 206 13.46 -6.20 8.53
CA GLY A 206 13.86 -4.84 8.14
C GLY A 206 13.95 -3.91 9.35
N ASP A 207 13.00 -3.99 10.28
CA ASP A 207 13.03 -3.20 11.52
C ASP A 207 14.28 -3.51 12.36
N LEU A 208 14.68 -4.79 12.44
CA LEU A 208 15.89 -5.21 13.16
C LEU A 208 17.18 -4.73 12.47
N ALA A 209 17.20 -4.67 11.15
CA ALA A 209 18.33 -4.10 10.43
C ALA A 209 18.43 -2.58 10.68
N LEU A 210 17.30 -1.87 10.57
CA LEU A 210 17.23 -0.43 10.81
C LEU A 210 17.59 -0.08 12.26
N ALA A 211 17.13 -0.88 13.23
CA ALA A 211 17.47 -0.76 14.64
C ALA A 211 18.97 -0.62 14.91
N ARG A 212 19.77 -1.52 14.30
CA ARG A 212 21.21 -1.52 14.46
C ARG A 212 21.84 -0.29 13.79
N ILE A 213 21.37 0.07 12.60
CA ILE A 213 21.85 1.27 11.91
C ILE A 213 21.57 2.53 12.74
N CYS A 214 20.38 2.64 13.34
CA CYS A 214 19.99 3.72 14.25
C CYS A 214 20.88 3.79 15.52
N ALA A 215 21.41 2.65 15.98
CA ALA A 215 22.35 2.64 17.10
C ALA A 215 23.66 3.39 16.78
N GLU A 216 24.12 3.33 15.54
CA GLU A 216 25.33 4.02 15.06
C GLU A 216 25.03 5.37 14.38
N TRP A 217 23.82 5.54 13.85
CA TRP A 217 23.35 6.74 13.14
C TRP A 217 21.90 7.09 13.52
N PRO A 218 21.70 7.93 14.55
CA PRO A 218 20.37 8.26 15.08
C PRO A 218 19.41 8.99 14.10
N ASP A 219 19.94 9.62 13.05
CA ASP A 219 19.08 10.32 12.08
C ASP A 219 18.59 9.40 10.93
N ALA A 220 19.03 8.13 10.91
CA ALA A 220 18.81 7.21 9.79
C ALA A 220 17.33 7.09 9.39
N ARG A 221 16.44 6.94 10.38
CA ARG A 221 15.00 6.78 10.11
C ARG A 221 14.38 8.06 9.54
N GLN A 222 14.77 9.23 10.04
CA GLN A 222 14.28 10.51 9.55
C GLN A 222 14.69 10.74 8.09
N GLU A 223 15.94 10.42 7.76
CA GLU A 223 16.47 10.52 6.40
C GLU A 223 15.76 9.58 5.41
N LEU A 224 15.55 8.32 5.79
CA LEU A 224 14.77 7.36 5.00
C LEU A 224 13.34 7.89 4.73
N ARG A 225 12.66 8.43 5.75
CA ARG A 225 11.32 9.02 5.59
C ARG A 225 11.29 10.27 4.72
N SER A 226 12.32 11.11 4.80
CA SER A 226 12.45 12.29 3.97
C SER A 226 12.45 11.90 2.48
N LEU A 227 13.19 10.85 2.13
CA LEU A 227 13.23 10.30 0.77
C LEU A 227 11.89 9.70 0.31
N LEU A 228 11.24 8.89 1.17
CA LEU A 228 9.90 8.37 0.86
C LEU A 228 8.88 9.50 0.63
N THR A 229 8.94 10.54 1.44
CA THR A 229 8.07 11.73 1.31
C THR A 229 8.35 12.50 0.02
N LYS A 230 9.63 12.62 -0.36
CA LYS A 230 10.07 13.23 -1.62
C LYS A 230 9.45 12.50 -2.81
N TRP A 231 9.54 11.16 -2.89
CA TRP A 231 8.95 10.40 -3.99
C TRP A 231 7.42 10.42 -3.96
N ARG A 232 6.80 10.39 -2.77
CA ARG A 232 5.34 10.51 -2.64
C ARG A 232 4.82 11.82 -3.24
N LYS A 233 5.52 12.94 -2.99
CA LYS A 233 5.21 14.25 -3.59
C LYS A 233 5.40 14.28 -5.11
N ALA A 234 6.29 13.45 -5.64
CA ALA A 234 6.49 13.28 -7.07
C ALA A 234 5.48 12.32 -7.73
N GLY A 235 4.54 11.75 -6.96
CA GLY A 235 3.51 10.84 -7.47
C GLY A 235 3.86 9.36 -7.36
N PHE A 236 4.87 8.98 -6.56
CA PHE A 236 5.30 7.59 -6.37
C PHE A 236 5.32 7.19 -4.88
N GLY A 237 4.47 6.25 -4.48
CA GLY A 237 4.37 5.73 -3.12
C GLY A 237 5.32 4.55 -2.87
N PHE A 238 6.18 4.64 -1.87
CA PHE A 238 7.03 3.53 -1.45
C PHE A 238 7.01 3.39 0.07
N ASP A 239 7.33 2.20 0.57
CA ASP A 239 7.41 1.91 1.99
C ASP A 239 8.87 1.77 2.47
N MET A 240 9.02 1.65 3.79
CA MET A 240 10.32 1.54 4.46
C MET A 240 11.07 0.27 4.07
N ASP A 241 10.38 -0.87 3.97
CA ASP A 241 10.97 -2.16 3.64
C ASP A 241 11.52 -2.15 2.21
N TRP A 242 10.80 -1.55 1.27
CA TRP A 242 11.23 -1.35 -0.11
C TRP A 242 12.51 -0.51 -0.19
N LEU A 243 12.59 0.60 0.56
CA LEU A 243 13.78 1.45 0.56
C LEU A 243 14.98 0.72 1.18
N LEU A 244 14.77 0.03 2.30
CA LEU A 244 15.81 -0.78 2.94
C LEU A 244 16.31 -1.90 2.00
N ARG A 245 15.44 -2.51 1.18
CA ARG A 245 15.85 -3.50 0.17
C ARG A 245 16.73 -2.89 -0.92
N ASN A 246 16.44 -1.68 -1.37
CA ASN A 246 17.29 -0.99 -2.33
C ASN A 246 18.68 -0.70 -1.74
N VAL A 247 18.74 -0.20 -0.49
CA VAL A 247 20.03 0.04 0.18
C VAL A 247 20.79 -1.27 0.39
N ASN A 248 20.09 -2.33 0.82
CA ASN A 248 20.69 -3.64 0.99
C ASN A 248 21.28 -4.20 -0.32
N ALA A 249 20.52 -4.15 -1.41
CA ALA A 249 20.98 -4.62 -2.71
C ALA A 249 22.20 -3.82 -3.20
N VAL A 250 22.20 -2.50 -3.02
CA VAL A 250 23.33 -1.64 -3.41
C VAL A 250 24.57 -1.94 -2.57
N VAL A 251 24.43 -2.00 -1.24
CA VAL A 251 25.56 -2.13 -0.31
C VAL A 251 26.10 -3.56 -0.26
N THR A 252 25.24 -4.55 -0.08
CA THR A 252 25.65 -5.93 0.22
C THR A 252 25.59 -6.86 -0.99
N GLY A 253 24.83 -6.49 -2.02
CA GLY A 253 24.52 -7.36 -3.16
C GLY A 253 23.62 -8.53 -2.81
N LYS A 254 22.94 -8.48 -1.67
CA LYS A 254 22.03 -9.53 -1.21
C LYS A 254 20.62 -8.98 -1.03
N ALA A 255 19.63 -9.86 -1.15
CA ALA A 255 18.21 -9.53 -0.93
C ALA A 255 17.82 -9.59 0.56
N LEU A 256 18.48 -10.45 1.34
CA LEU A 256 18.18 -10.73 2.75
C LEU A 256 18.55 -9.55 3.65
N PHE A 257 17.61 -9.01 4.43
CA PHE A 257 17.87 -7.94 5.40
C PHE A 257 18.94 -8.30 6.43
N LEU A 258 19.11 -9.60 6.73
CA LEU A 258 20.18 -10.06 7.62
C LEU A 258 21.58 -9.65 7.12
N ALA A 259 21.76 -9.42 5.82
CA ALA A 259 23.02 -8.93 5.27
C ALA A 259 23.36 -7.50 5.72
N LEU A 260 22.35 -6.67 6.02
CA LEU A 260 22.55 -5.35 6.60
C LEU A 260 23.04 -5.40 8.04
N LYS A 261 22.91 -6.56 8.71
CA LYS A 261 23.37 -6.71 10.10
C LYS A 261 24.78 -6.19 10.20
N ASP A 262 25.73 -6.67 9.41
CA ASP A 262 27.15 -6.37 9.59
C ASP A 262 27.64 -5.13 8.82
N VAL A 263 26.73 -4.28 8.35
CA VAL A 263 27.05 -3.06 7.59
C VAL A 263 27.26 -1.88 8.56
N PRO A 264 28.42 -1.21 8.54
CA PRO A 264 28.63 0.01 9.32
C PRO A 264 27.71 1.15 8.89
N ALA A 265 27.28 2.01 9.82
CA ALA A 265 26.39 3.13 9.48
C ALA A 265 26.95 4.06 8.40
N THR A 266 28.26 4.29 8.35
CA THR A 266 28.88 5.12 7.30
C THR A 266 28.72 4.53 5.90
N GLU A 267 28.80 3.20 5.79
CA GLU A 267 28.59 2.49 4.53
C GLU A 267 27.11 2.52 4.14
N PHE A 268 26.21 2.31 5.11
CA PHE A 268 24.77 2.44 4.90
C PHE A 268 24.39 3.85 4.43
N GLN A 269 24.92 4.91 5.04
CA GLN A 269 24.71 6.31 4.62
C GLN A 269 25.20 6.55 3.18
N GLY A 270 26.37 6.01 2.83
CA GLY A 270 26.90 6.07 1.47
C GLY A 270 25.99 5.38 0.46
N GLY A 271 25.55 4.16 0.78
CA GLY A 271 24.59 3.40 -0.01
C GLY A 271 23.25 4.11 -0.17
N LEU A 272 22.72 4.71 0.90
CA LEU A 272 21.46 5.46 0.85
C LEU A 272 21.55 6.66 -0.10
N LYS A 273 22.66 7.41 -0.07
CA LYS A 273 22.90 8.53 -1.01
C LYS A 273 23.02 8.06 -2.46
N GLN A 274 23.55 6.86 -2.69
CA GLN A 274 23.61 6.25 -4.02
C GLN A 274 22.23 5.79 -4.48
N VAL A 275 21.45 5.16 -3.60
CA VAL A 275 20.07 4.75 -3.85
C VAL A 275 19.20 5.96 -4.20
N ASP A 276 19.23 7.04 -3.41
CA ASP A 276 18.46 8.26 -3.69
C ASP A 276 18.66 8.74 -5.13
N LYS A 277 19.92 8.90 -5.56
CA LYS A 277 20.27 9.32 -6.92
C LYS A 277 19.85 8.29 -7.98
N ALA A 278 20.04 7.00 -7.71
CA ALA A 278 19.69 5.94 -8.65
C ALA A 278 18.18 5.84 -8.86
N ILE A 279 17.38 5.92 -7.79
CA ILE A 279 15.92 5.89 -7.86
C ILE A 279 15.39 7.12 -8.60
N ASP A 280 15.87 8.33 -8.27
CA ASP A 280 15.50 9.55 -9.01
C ASP A 280 15.79 9.41 -10.51
N TYR A 281 16.97 8.90 -10.86
CA TYR A 281 17.37 8.70 -12.24
C TYR A 281 16.51 7.65 -12.94
N LEU A 282 16.22 6.52 -12.28
CA LEU A 282 15.38 5.45 -12.81
C LEU A 282 13.95 5.91 -13.03
N LEU A 283 13.35 6.63 -12.07
CA LEU A 283 12.01 7.18 -12.21
C LEU A 283 11.95 8.14 -13.40
N ASN A 284 12.91 9.05 -13.54
CA ASN A 284 12.98 9.96 -14.70
C ASN A 284 13.15 9.20 -16.03
N VAL A 285 13.96 8.14 -16.07
CA VAL A 285 14.14 7.32 -17.27
C VAL A 285 12.87 6.55 -17.60
N ILE A 286 12.23 5.92 -16.61
CA ILE A 286 10.99 5.16 -16.78
C ILE A 286 9.87 6.10 -17.25
N SER A 287 9.67 7.24 -16.60
CA SER A 287 8.66 8.22 -17.02
C SER A 287 8.97 8.82 -18.39
N GLY A 288 10.24 9.13 -18.69
CA GLY A 288 10.62 9.74 -19.97
C GLY A 288 10.62 8.77 -21.15
N ARG A 289 11.03 7.51 -20.95
CA ARG A 289 11.19 6.51 -22.03
C ARG A 289 9.97 5.60 -22.19
N LEU A 290 9.30 5.26 -21.08
CA LEU A 290 8.13 4.37 -21.05
C LEU A 290 6.82 5.12 -20.79
N GLY A 291 6.87 6.40 -20.44
CA GLY A 291 5.66 7.16 -20.11
C GLY A 291 5.03 6.79 -18.76
N LEU A 292 5.58 5.82 -18.01
CA LEU A 292 5.08 5.40 -16.69
C LEU A 292 5.48 6.44 -15.64
N ASP A 293 4.56 7.34 -15.31
CA ASP A 293 4.84 8.63 -14.67
C ASP A 293 4.14 8.86 -13.33
N HIS A 294 3.44 7.86 -12.82
CA HIS A 294 2.78 7.92 -11.51
C HIS A 294 2.53 6.52 -10.96
N ASP A 295 2.11 6.47 -9.70
CA ASP A 295 2.02 5.25 -8.90
C ASP A 295 1.17 4.12 -9.50
N ARG A 296 0.03 4.48 -10.11
CA ARG A 296 -0.94 3.51 -10.66
C ARG A 296 -0.38 2.71 -11.84
N VAL A 297 0.53 3.30 -12.60
CA VAL A 297 1.13 2.67 -13.80
C VAL A 297 2.55 2.18 -13.52
N LEU A 298 3.14 2.56 -12.39
CA LEU A 298 4.44 2.08 -11.94
C LEU A 298 4.29 0.74 -11.20
N GLY A 299 4.28 -0.36 -11.95
CA GLY A 299 4.32 -1.68 -11.33
C GLY A 299 5.75 -2.23 -11.19
N SER A 300 5.84 -3.49 -10.73
CA SER A 300 7.11 -4.19 -10.48
C SER A 300 8.08 -3.40 -9.58
N ARG A 301 7.59 -2.81 -8.49
CA ARG A 301 8.39 -1.99 -7.57
C ARG A 301 9.65 -2.71 -7.07
N TYR A 302 9.56 -4.03 -6.87
CA TYR A 302 10.70 -4.86 -6.45
C TYR A 302 11.71 -5.17 -7.55
N ALA A 303 11.55 -4.64 -8.77
CA ALA A 303 12.63 -4.58 -9.75
C ALA A 303 13.68 -3.51 -9.40
N PHE A 304 13.31 -2.47 -8.64
CA PHE A 304 14.19 -1.35 -8.34
C PHE A 304 15.45 -1.73 -7.53
N PRO A 305 15.42 -2.65 -6.55
CA PRO A 305 16.66 -3.11 -5.90
C PRO A 305 17.70 -3.66 -6.89
N ILE A 306 17.25 -4.33 -7.96
CA ILE A 306 18.10 -4.85 -9.03
C ILE A 306 18.63 -3.71 -9.89
N MET A 307 17.73 -2.83 -10.37
CA MET A 307 18.10 -1.71 -11.24
C MET A 307 18.98 -0.67 -10.55
N SER A 308 18.73 -0.38 -9.27
CA SER A 308 19.52 0.58 -8.48
C SER A 308 20.92 0.04 -8.24
N ARG A 309 21.06 -1.24 -7.86
CA ARG A 309 22.37 -1.91 -7.79
C ARG A 309 23.10 -1.87 -9.14
N TYR A 310 22.42 -2.23 -10.22
CA TYR A 310 22.98 -2.24 -11.58
C TYR A 310 23.58 -0.87 -11.95
N LEU A 311 22.83 0.20 -11.73
CA LEU A 311 23.28 1.57 -12.02
C LEU A 311 24.45 1.98 -11.12
N VAL A 312 24.37 1.70 -9.82
CA VAL A 312 25.41 2.10 -8.87
C VAL A 312 26.74 1.42 -9.18
N GLN A 313 26.73 0.12 -9.54
CA GLN A 313 27.93 -0.60 -10.00
C GLN A 313 28.56 0.00 -11.27
N ARG A 314 27.83 0.87 -11.98
CA ARG A 314 28.23 1.48 -13.27
C ARG A 314 28.38 3.00 -13.18
N GLY A 315 28.56 3.54 -11.97
CA GLY A 315 28.78 4.97 -11.77
C GLY A 315 27.51 5.81 -11.79
N GLY A 316 26.34 5.18 -11.59
CA GLY A 316 25.06 5.84 -11.33
C GLY A 316 24.27 6.28 -12.57
N LYS A 317 24.66 5.85 -13.77
CA LYS A 317 23.96 6.18 -15.03
C LYS A 317 24.21 5.11 -16.09
N PHE A 318 23.38 5.08 -17.13
CA PHE A 318 23.64 4.26 -18.31
C PHE A 318 24.79 4.85 -19.15
N HIS A 319 25.62 3.98 -19.72
CA HIS A 319 26.69 4.32 -20.66
C HIS A 319 26.13 4.75 -22.00
N ASN A 320 25.03 4.14 -22.45
CA ASN A 320 24.40 4.45 -23.73
C ASN A 320 22.91 4.07 -23.74
N ALA A 321 22.21 4.49 -24.79
CA ALA A 321 20.78 4.23 -24.96
C ALA A 321 20.44 2.74 -25.12
N LYS A 322 21.34 1.93 -25.69
CA LYS A 322 21.12 0.48 -25.87
C LYS A 322 21.11 -0.25 -24.53
N GLU A 323 22.02 0.09 -23.63
CA GLU A 323 22.05 -0.45 -22.27
C GLU A 323 20.78 -0.07 -21.49
N ARG A 324 20.39 1.22 -21.56
CA ARG A 324 19.13 1.71 -20.98
C ARG A 324 17.94 0.90 -21.49
N ASP A 325 17.79 0.81 -22.81
CA ASP A 325 16.62 0.20 -23.43
C ASP A 325 16.55 -1.31 -23.14
N ARG A 326 17.68 -2.02 -23.11
CA ARG A 326 17.71 -3.44 -22.72
C ARG A 326 17.33 -3.67 -21.26
N LEU A 327 17.76 -2.80 -20.32
CA LEU A 327 17.31 -2.91 -18.93
C LEU A 327 15.81 -2.60 -18.79
N LEU A 328 15.31 -1.63 -19.57
CA LEU A 328 13.88 -1.33 -19.60
C LEU A 328 13.05 -2.46 -20.22
N TYR A 329 13.58 -3.19 -21.21
CA TYR A 329 12.95 -4.40 -21.73
C TYR A 329 12.76 -5.44 -20.61
N TRP A 330 13.82 -5.69 -19.83
CA TRP A 330 13.73 -6.58 -18.67
C TRP A 330 12.69 -6.08 -17.66
N TYR A 331 12.73 -4.80 -17.27
CA TYR A 331 11.79 -4.19 -16.32
C TYR A 331 10.33 -4.28 -16.79
N VAL A 332 10.05 -4.00 -18.06
CA VAL A 332 8.69 -4.12 -18.60
C VAL A 332 8.21 -5.57 -18.52
N HIS A 333 9.08 -6.56 -18.76
CA HIS A 333 8.69 -7.96 -18.58
C HIS A 333 8.53 -8.37 -17.11
N THR A 334 9.29 -7.82 -16.17
CA THR A 334 9.03 -8.08 -14.74
C THR A 334 7.68 -7.54 -14.29
N LEU A 335 7.21 -6.46 -14.91
CA LEU A 335 5.89 -5.86 -14.74
C LEU A 335 4.78 -6.74 -15.35
N LEU A 336 4.86 -7.01 -16.65
CA LEU A 336 3.81 -7.72 -17.40
C LEU A 336 3.50 -9.11 -16.84
N TRP A 337 4.50 -9.76 -16.26
CA TRP A 337 4.39 -11.15 -15.83
C TRP A 337 4.31 -11.28 -14.31
N GLY A 338 4.34 -10.18 -13.55
CA GLY A 338 4.22 -10.23 -12.10
C GLY A 338 5.38 -10.94 -11.40
N ARG A 339 6.62 -10.72 -11.87
CA ARG A 339 7.83 -11.46 -11.41
C ARG A 339 8.00 -11.50 -9.89
N TYR A 340 7.60 -10.45 -9.18
CA TYR A 340 7.80 -10.30 -7.74
C TYR A 340 6.53 -10.47 -6.89
N ALA A 341 5.39 -10.87 -7.49
CA ALA A 341 4.10 -10.94 -6.79
C ALA A 341 4.01 -12.03 -5.72
N GLY A 342 4.79 -13.12 -5.84
CA GLY A 342 4.80 -14.24 -4.88
C GLY A 342 5.95 -14.17 -3.87
N SER A 343 7.11 -14.76 -4.21
CA SER A 343 8.27 -14.86 -3.32
C SER A 343 9.32 -13.77 -3.57
N THR A 344 9.00 -12.53 -3.19
CA THR A 344 9.85 -11.35 -3.45
C THR A 344 11.31 -11.55 -3.06
N GLU A 345 11.59 -12.09 -1.87
CA GLU A 345 12.97 -12.26 -1.38
C GLU A 345 13.78 -13.29 -2.19
N SER A 346 13.17 -14.44 -2.49
CA SER A 346 13.81 -15.51 -3.29
C SER A 346 14.07 -15.05 -4.72
N VAL A 347 13.10 -14.37 -5.35
CA VAL A 347 13.22 -13.89 -6.72
C VAL A 347 14.26 -12.77 -6.82
N LEU A 348 14.28 -11.83 -5.87
CA LEU A 348 15.34 -10.82 -5.78
C LEU A 348 16.73 -11.46 -5.69
N MET A 349 16.89 -12.52 -4.90
CA MET A 349 18.17 -13.22 -4.79
C MET A 349 18.57 -13.91 -6.10
N GLN A 350 17.63 -14.51 -6.81
CA GLN A 350 17.87 -15.10 -8.13
C GLN A 350 18.34 -14.04 -9.14
N ASP A 351 17.70 -12.87 -9.16
CA ASP A 351 18.05 -11.77 -10.08
C ASP A 351 19.40 -11.15 -9.76
N LEU A 352 19.69 -10.91 -8.47
CA LEU A 352 21.01 -10.45 -8.03
C LEU A 352 22.10 -11.45 -8.42
N THR A 353 21.83 -12.76 -8.27
CA THR A 353 22.77 -13.80 -8.69
C THR A 353 22.94 -13.82 -10.21
N ALA A 354 21.86 -13.62 -10.96
CA ALA A 354 21.89 -13.58 -12.42
C ALA A 354 22.72 -12.41 -12.96
N MET A 355 22.68 -11.24 -12.30
CA MET A 355 23.52 -10.09 -12.64
C MET A 355 25.01 -10.33 -12.46
N GLU A 356 25.39 -11.20 -11.51
CA GLU A 356 26.79 -11.48 -11.17
C GLU A 356 27.38 -12.64 -12.02
N ARG A 357 26.58 -13.27 -12.89
CA ARG A 357 27.06 -14.32 -13.80
C ARG A 357 28.08 -13.76 -14.81
N PRO A 358 29.08 -14.55 -15.23
CA PRO A 358 30.01 -14.11 -16.28
C PRO A 358 29.26 -13.76 -17.58
N GLY A 359 29.46 -12.54 -18.07
CA GLY A 359 28.79 -12.02 -19.27
C GLY A 359 28.21 -10.63 -19.06
N ASP A 360 27.26 -10.25 -19.91
CA ASP A 360 26.49 -9.03 -19.73
C ASP A 360 25.40 -9.26 -18.68
N ALA A 361 25.37 -8.42 -17.63
CA ALA A 361 24.45 -8.60 -16.51
C ALA A 361 22.97 -8.48 -16.93
N ILE A 362 22.66 -7.70 -17.98
CA ILE A 362 21.28 -7.60 -18.49
C ILE A 362 20.89 -8.88 -19.24
N ASP A 363 21.79 -9.49 -20.00
CA ASP A 363 21.54 -10.81 -20.61
C ASP A 363 21.24 -11.85 -19.54
N GLY A 364 22.03 -11.89 -18.46
CA GLY A 364 21.76 -12.80 -17.34
C GLY A 364 20.36 -12.63 -16.74
N LEU A 365 19.90 -11.39 -16.60
CA LEU A 365 18.55 -11.06 -16.12
C LEU A 365 17.44 -11.47 -17.11
N ILE A 366 17.64 -11.23 -18.42
CA ILE A 366 16.68 -11.61 -19.47
C ILE A 366 16.62 -13.13 -19.62
N ASP A 367 17.75 -13.82 -19.55
CA ASP A 367 17.79 -15.28 -19.59
C ASP A 367 17.09 -15.87 -18.36
N GLN A 368 17.24 -15.26 -17.19
CA GLN A 368 16.51 -15.70 -16.00
C GLN A 368 14.99 -15.51 -16.14
N LEU A 369 14.54 -14.44 -16.83
CA LEU A 369 13.13 -14.28 -17.19
C LEU A 369 12.66 -15.39 -18.15
N ARG A 370 13.45 -15.73 -19.16
CA ARG A 370 13.14 -16.78 -20.14
C ARG A 370 13.11 -18.17 -19.52
N ILE A 371 14.00 -18.45 -18.57
CA ILE A 371 13.98 -19.71 -17.81
C ILE A 371 12.72 -19.81 -16.96
N TRP A 372 12.32 -18.70 -16.33
CA TRP A 372 11.15 -18.67 -15.45
C TRP A 372 9.81 -18.72 -16.20
N ARG A 373 9.67 -17.96 -17.29
CA ARG A 373 8.40 -17.82 -18.03
C ARG A 373 8.33 -18.65 -19.33
N GLY A 374 9.46 -18.89 -19.98
CA GLY A 374 9.52 -19.35 -21.36
C GLY A 374 9.68 -18.19 -22.34
N ASP A 375 8.86 -18.16 -23.39
CA ASP A 375 8.90 -17.05 -24.36
C ASP A 375 8.47 -15.73 -23.70
N LEU A 376 8.89 -14.60 -24.29
CA LEU A 376 8.57 -13.25 -23.82
C LEU A 376 7.56 -12.54 -24.74
N ILE A 377 6.89 -13.27 -25.63
CA ILE A 377 5.97 -12.71 -26.62
C ILE A 377 4.69 -12.27 -25.91
N VAL A 378 4.21 -11.08 -26.28
CA VAL A 378 2.88 -10.57 -25.90
C VAL A 378 1.87 -11.06 -26.94
N ARG A 379 0.82 -11.75 -26.49
CA ARG A 379 -0.20 -12.32 -27.38
C ARG A 379 -1.53 -11.58 -27.22
N PRO A 380 -2.45 -11.65 -28.20
CA PRO A 380 -3.75 -10.97 -28.11
C PRO A 380 -4.51 -11.31 -26.82
N GLU A 381 -4.38 -12.55 -26.33
CA GLU A 381 -5.05 -13.05 -25.13
C GLU A 381 -4.56 -12.32 -23.86
N ASN A 382 -3.36 -11.73 -23.87
CA ASN A 382 -2.87 -10.93 -22.74
C ASN A 382 -3.63 -9.61 -22.56
N PHE A 383 -4.35 -9.15 -23.59
CA PHE A 383 -5.26 -8.00 -23.54
C PHE A 383 -6.73 -8.42 -23.34
N ALA A 384 -6.99 -9.68 -22.96
CA ALA A 384 -8.34 -10.15 -22.62
C ALA A 384 -8.77 -9.85 -21.18
N SER A 385 -7.84 -9.41 -20.32
CA SER A 385 -8.14 -9.02 -18.95
C SER A 385 -9.11 -7.84 -18.87
N TRP A 386 -9.79 -7.73 -17.73
CA TRP A 386 -10.86 -6.77 -17.50
C TRP A 386 -10.68 -6.13 -16.12
N SER A 387 -9.80 -5.14 -16.04
CA SER A 387 -9.57 -4.27 -14.87
C SER A 387 -8.41 -3.32 -15.16
N ILE A 388 -8.39 -2.17 -14.49
CA ILE A 388 -7.27 -1.21 -14.49
C ILE A 388 -6.09 -1.72 -13.62
N GLY A 389 -6.32 -2.64 -12.70
CA GLY A 389 -5.28 -3.34 -11.96
C GLY A 389 -4.69 -4.55 -12.70
N ALA A 390 -5.20 -4.88 -13.89
CA ALA A 390 -4.66 -5.98 -14.68
C ALA A 390 -3.21 -5.73 -15.12
N ARG A 391 -2.39 -6.79 -15.16
CA ARG A 391 -0.95 -6.73 -15.50
C ARG A 391 -0.62 -6.02 -16.82
N PHE A 392 -1.55 -6.05 -17.77
CA PHE A 392 -1.39 -5.46 -19.10
C PHE A 392 -1.96 -4.03 -19.23
N TYR A 393 -2.66 -3.52 -18.23
CA TYR A 393 -3.12 -2.12 -18.24
C TYR A 393 -1.95 -1.11 -18.34
N PRO A 394 -0.85 -1.25 -17.57
CA PRO A 394 0.32 -0.39 -17.73
C PRO A 394 0.91 -0.42 -19.15
N MET A 395 0.79 -1.53 -19.88
CA MET A 395 1.23 -1.61 -21.28
C MET A 395 0.35 -0.76 -22.20
N LEU A 396 -0.98 -0.77 -22.02
CA LEU A 396 -1.86 0.10 -22.78
C LEU A 396 -1.53 1.59 -22.53
N TYR A 397 -1.30 1.96 -21.27
CA TYR A 397 -0.89 3.33 -20.90
C TYR A 397 0.48 3.70 -21.49
N LEU A 398 1.47 2.81 -21.37
CA LEU A 398 2.80 2.98 -21.97
C LEU A 398 2.69 3.20 -23.48
N LEU A 399 1.95 2.34 -24.19
CA LEU A 399 1.77 2.45 -25.63
C LEU A 399 1.12 3.79 -25.99
N THR A 400 0.10 4.21 -25.25
CA THR A 400 -0.55 5.53 -25.43
C THR A 400 0.45 6.67 -25.32
N ARG A 401 1.31 6.64 -24.30
CA ARG A 401 2.31 7.71 -24.06
C ARG A 401 3.42 7.71 -25.09
N VAL A 402 3.95 6.54 -25.44
CA VAL A 402 5.14 6.39 -26.29
C VAL A 402 4.80 6.37 -27.78
N GLY A 403 3.65 5.79 -28.14
CA GLY A 403 3.13 5.72 -29.50
C GLY A 403 2.55 7.05 -30.01
N GLU A 404 2.64 8.11 -29.20
CA GLU A 404 2.09 9.44 -29.50
C GLU A 404 0.60 9.41 -29.87
N ALA A 405 -0.18 8.62 -29.11
CA ALA A 405 -1.63 8.58 -29.23
C ALA A 405 -2.23 9.98 -29.19
N ARG A 406 -3.25 10.21 -30.01
CA ARG A 406 -3.88 11.53 -30.18
C ARG A 406 -5.25 11.58 -29.52
N ASP A 407 -5.55 12.70 -28.89
CA ASP A 407 -6.89 13.03 -28.42
C ASP A 407 -7.84 13.17 -29.62
N TRP A 408 -9.02 12.58 -29.52
CA TRP A 408 -9.94 12.45 -30.64
C TRP A 408 -10.65 13.77 -31.02
N ASP A 409 -10.74 14.73 -30.11
CA ASP A 409 -11.34 16.04 -30.41
C ASP A 409 -10.29 17.05 -30.90
N THR A 410 -9.18 17.16 -30.16
CA THR A 410 -8.15 18.18 -30.40
C THR A 410 -7.07 17.76 -31.39
N GLY A 411 -6.91 16.45 -31.63
CA GLY A 411 -5.83 15.89 -32.46
C GLY A 411 -4.44 16.00 -31.82
N LEU A 412 -4.34 16.54 -30.61
CA LEU A 412 -3.08 16.73 -29.90
C LEU A 412 -2.57 15.41 -29.30
N VAL A 413 -1.26 15.26 -29.25
CA VAL A 413 -0.62 14.09 -28.63
C VAL A 413 -0.86 14.09 -27.12
N LEU A 414 -1.23 12.93 -26.59
CA LEU A 414 -1.51 12.66 -25.18
C LEU A 414 -0.23 12.56 -24.31
N LYS A 415 0.61 13.60 -24.32
CA LYS A 415 1.87 13.67 -23.55
C LYS A 415 1.66 14.08 -22.10
N ALA A 416 2.63 13.75 -21.24
CA ALA A 416 2.70 14.30 -19.89
C ALA A 416 2.98 15.81 -19.96
N GLY A 417 2.10 16.64 -19.39
CA GLY A 417 2.29 18.10 -19.33
C GLY A 417 1.27 18.95 -20.09
N LEU A 418 0.12 18.41 -20.50
CA LEU A 418 -0.98 19.26 -20.96
C LEU A 418 -1.46 20.17 -19.81
N LEU A 419 -1.51 21.48 -20.05
CA LEU A 419 -1.86 22.49 -19.04
C LEU A 419 -3.38 22.67 -18.93
N GLY A 420 -3.93 22.44 -17.74
CA GLY A 420 -5.36 22.63 -17.43
C GLY A 420 -5.94 21.44 -16.65
N LYS A 421 -6.90 21.68 -15.75
CA LYS A 421 -7.54 20.60 -14.96
C LYS A 421 -8.25 19.57 -15.86
N THR A 422 -8.77 20.00 -16.99
CA THR A 422 -9.50 19.19 -17.99
C THR A 422 -8.60 18.46 -18.99
N SER A 423 -7.27 18.65 -18.91
CA SER A 423 -6.30 18.02 -19.80
C SER A 423 -5.63 16.78 -19.19
N ARG A 424 -6.13 16.33 -18.02
CA ARG A 424 -5.76 15.04 -17.44
C ARG A 424 -6.29 13.92 -18.34
N LEU A 425 -5.51 12.84 -18.43
CA LEU A 425 -5.94 11.63 -19.13
C LEU A 425 -7.04 10.95 -18.33
N GLU A 426 -8.15 10.67 -19.01
CA GLU A 426 -9.22 9.82 -18.51
C GLU A 426 -9.32 8.58 -19.38
N ILE A 427 -9.69 7.48 -18.74
CA ILE A 427 -10.05 6.25 -19.44
C ILE A 427 -11.39 6.49 -20.11
N HIS A 428 -11.48 6.09 -21.38
CA HIS A 428 -12.70 6.14 -22.16
C HIS A 428 -13.03 4.72 -22.65
N HIS A 429 -14.25 4.28 -22.38
CA HIS A 429 -14.83 3.07 -22.96
C HIS A 429 -15.26 3.38 -24.38
N ILE A 430 -14.52 2.83 -25.35
CA ILE A 430 -14.80 3.05 -26.77
C ILE A 430 -16.26 2.74 -27.08
N PHE A 431 -16.71 1.55 -26.69
CA PHE A 431 -18.13 1.23 -26.63
C PHE A 431 -18.65 1.58 -25.23
N PRO A 432 -19.60 2.52 -25.10
CA PRO A 432 -20.05 3.01 -23.79
C PRO A 432 -20.66 1.91 -22.93
N LYS A 433 -20.31 1.89 -21.64
CA LYS A 433 -20.82 0.91 -20.66
C LYS A 433 -22.35 0.78 -20.70
N SER A 434 -23.04 1.91 -20.67
CA SER A 434 -24.51 1.94 -20.66
C SER A 434 -25.13 1.26 -21.87
N GLN A 435 -24.49 1.35 -23.05
CA GLN A 435 -24.97 0.74 -24.29
C GLN A 435 -24.72 -0.77 -24.32
N LEU A 436 -23.60 -1.21 -23.76
CA LEU A 436 -23.25 -2.63 -23.70
C LEU A 436 -24.09 -3.37 -22.65
N TYR A 437 -24.31 -2.80 -21.47
CA TYR A 437 -25.17 -3.41 -20.45
C TYR A 437 -26.63 -3.54 -20.90
N GLN A 438 -27.16 -2.57 -21.67
CA GLN A 438 -28.49 -2.67 -22.27
C GLN A 438 -28.63 -3.85 -23.26
N ARG A 439 -27.51 -4.39 -23.75
CA ARG A 439 -27.44 -5.51 -24.69
C ARG A 439 -26.96 -6.80 -24.02
N GLU A 440 -27.00 -6.84 -22.68
CA GLU A 440 -26.70 -8.02 -21.87
C GLU A 440 -25.25 -8.54 -22.00
N PHE A 441 -24.31 -7.68 -22.43
CA PHE A 441 -22.89 -8.02 -22.39
C PHE A 441 -22.41 -8.21 -20.94
N GLY A 442 -21.57 -9.20 -20.74
CA GLY A 442 -21.00 -9.53 -19.45
C GLY A 442 -20.07 -8.46 -18.93
N ARG A 443 -19.97 -8.38 -17.60
CA ARG A 443 -19.12 -7.45 -16.85
C ARG A 443 -17.67 -7.39 -17.37
N ALA A 444 -17.07 -8.56 -17.60
CA ALA A 444 -15.73 -8.73 -18.15
C ALA A 444 -15.58 -8.23 -19.59
N GLU A 445 -16.64 -8.34 -20.39
CA GLU A 445 -16.64 -7.90 -21.79
C GLU A 445 -16.76 -6.38 -21.87
N VAL A 446 -17.65 -5.77 -21.08
CA VAL A 446 -17.82 -4.31 -21.00
C VAL A 446 -16.51 -3.62 -20.61
N ASN A 447 -15.76 -4.26 -19.72
CA ASN A 447 -14.56 -3.71 -19.08
C ASN A 447 -13.28 -4.35 -19.58
N ALA A 448 -13.36 -5.00 -20.74
CA ALA A 448 -12.20 -5.52 -21.42
C ALA A 448 -11.18 -4.40 -21.64
N LEU A 449 -9.91 -4.67 -21.36
CA LEU A 449 -8.82 -3.72 -21.58
C LEU A 449 -8.80 -3.21 -23.04
N ALA A 450 -9.17 -4.08 -23.99
CA ALA A 450 -9.31 -3.73 -25.40
C ALA A 450 -10.51 -2.83 -25.73
N ASN A 451 -11.41 -2.53 -24.78
CA ASN A 451 -12.43 -1.50 -24.88
C ASN A 451 -11.96 -0.14 -24.34
N TYR A 452 -10.76 -0.05 -23.76
CA TYR A 452 -10.26 1.18 -23.14
C TYR A 452 -9.39 1.97 -24.11
N CYS A 453 -9.49 3.29 -24.06
CA CYS A 453 -8.51 4.21 -24.63
C CYS A 453 -8.33 5.39 -23.67
N PHE A 454 -7.41 6.30 -23.99
CA PHE A 454 -7.21 7.49 -23.17
C PHE A 454 -7.58 8.74 -23.95
N LEU A 455 -8.32 9.64 -23.31
CA LEU A 455 -8.73 10.92 -23.86
C LEU A 455 -8.52 12.01 -22.82
N THR A 456 -8.59 13.27 -23.25
CA THR A 456 -8.74 14.36 -22.27
C THR A 456 -10.13 14.31 -21.65
N GLN A 457 -10.28 14.74 -20.39
CA GLN A 457 -11.57 14.81 -19.71
C GLN A 457 -12.63 15.56 -20.52
N ALA A 458 -12.25 16.67 -21.18
CA ALA A 458 -13.18 17.42 -22.02
C ALA A 458 -13.72 16.59 -23.20
N THR A 459 -12.84 15.86 -23.89
CA THR A 459 -13.21 14.97 -25.00
C THR A 459 -14.07 13.80 -24.53
N ASN A 460 -13.70 13.18 -23.39
CA ASN A 460 -14.46 12.09 -22.80
C ASN A 460 -15.92 12.49 -22.48
N LEU A 461 -16.09 13.66 -21.85
CA LEU A 461 -17.41 14.21 -21.54
C LEU A 461 -18.23 14.56 -22.79
N ASN A 462 -17.58 15.03 -23.86
CA ASN A 462 -18.26 15.40 -25.10
C ASN A 462 -18.80 14.17 -25.86
N ILE A 463 -18.04 13.07 -25.89
CA ILE A 463 -18.48 11.82 -26.54
C ILE A 463 -19.60 11.16 -25.73
N SER A 464 -19.51 11.20 -24.40
CA SER A 464 -20.52 10.67 -23.47
C SER A 464 -20.87 9.21 -23.79
N ASN A 465 -22.16 8.89 -23.99
CA ASN A 465 -22.66 7.54 -24.28
C ASN A 465 -22.93 7.27 -25.77
N THR A 466 -22.31 8.03 -26.67
CA THR A 466 -22.45 7.90 -28.13
C THR A 466 -21.75 6.63 -28.62
N LEU A 467 -22.37 5.89 -29.55
CA LEU A 467 -21.79 4.66 -30.12
C LEU A 467 -20.69 4.96 -31.15
N PRO A 468 -19.63 4.12 -31.26
CA PRO A 468 -18.54 4.31 -32.20
C PRO A 468 -18.97 4.50 -33.66
N GLU A 469 -19.97 3.78 -34.13
CA GLU A 469 -20.51 3.93 -35.49
C GLU A 469 -20.97 5.37 -35.83
N VAL A 470 -21.30 6.17 -34.83
CA VAL A 470 -21.72 7.57 -34.98
C VAL A 470 -20.53 8.51 -34.86
N TYR A 471 -19.73 8.42 -33.79
CA TYR A 471 -18.72 9.43 -33.50
C TYR A 471 -17.37 9.15 -34.17
N PHE A 472 -17.02 7.90 -34.52
CA PHE A 472 -15.77 7.59 -35.22
C PHE A 472 -15.63 8.27 -36.59
N PRO A 473 -16.66 8.27 -37.47
CA PRO A 473 -16.61 9.04 -38.72
C PRO A 473 -16.31 10.53 -38.50
N GLU A 474 -16.87 11.13 -37.46
CA GLU A 474 -16.65 12.54 -37.12
C GLU A 474 -15.22 12.79 -36.63
N VAL A 475 -14.71 11.91 -35.77
CA VAL A 475 -13.32 11.95 -35.29
C VAL A 475 -12.34 11.84 -36.45
N GLU A 476 -12.51 10.89 -37.36
CA GLU A 476 -11.60 10.72 -38.50
C GLU A 476 -11.74 11.84 -39.55
N ALA A 477 -12.95 12.39 -39.74
CA ALA A 477 -13.12 13.55 -40.60
C ALA A 477 -12.43 14.81 -40.03
N LYS A 478 -12.49 14.99 -38.71
CA LYS A 478 -11.90 16.15 -38.01
C LYS A 478 -10.39 16.00 -37.84
N ASN A 479 -9.95 14.81 -37.42
CA ASN A 479 -8.57 14.49 -37.05
C ASN A 479 -8.14 13.15 -37.68
N PRO A 480 -7.80 13.12 -38.98
CA PRO A 480 -7.42 11.87 -39.66
C PRO A 480 -6.27 11.13 -38.96
N GLY A 481 -6.46 9.84 -38.73
CA GLY A 481 -5.50 8.95 -38.07
C GLY A 481 -5.51 9.02 -36.53
N ALA A 482 -6.42 9.79 -35.92
CA ALA A 482 -6.55 9.83 -34.47
C ALA A 482 -7.03 8.48 -33.89
N LEU A 483 -7.96 7.80 -34.55
CA LEU A 483 -8.41 6.46 -34.12
C LEU A 483 -7.28 5.43 -34.28
N ALA A 484 -6.61 5.44 -35.44
CA ALA A 484 -5.49 4.55 -35.73
C ALA A 484 -4.32 4.73 -34.73
N SER A 485 -4.10 5.95 -34.23
CA SER A 485 -3.08 6.24 -33.21
C SER A 485 -3.33 5.56 -31.85
N GLN A 486 -4.55 5.06 -31.62
CA GLN A 486 -4.95 4.33 -30.41
C GLN A 486 -5.34 2.87 -30.70
N TRP A 487 -4.82 2.31 -31.80
CA TRP A 487 -5.03 0.93 -32.24
C TRP A 487 -6.51 0.56 -32.39
N VAL A 488 -7.35 1.51 -32.82
CA VAL A 488 -8.74 1.24 -33.18
C VAL A 488 -8.76 0.52 -34.54
N PRO A 489 -9.44 -0.63 -34.67
CA PRO A 489 -9.69 -1.26 -35.96
C PRO A 489 -10.37 -0.29 -36.95
N MET A 490 -9.79 -0.12 -38.13
CA MET A 490 -10.26 0.88 -39.11
C MET A 490 -11.32 0.34 -40.09
N ASP A 491 -11.78 -0.90 -39.91
CA ASP A 491 -12.91 -1.44 -40.66
C ASP A 491 -14.24 -0.90 -40.06
N PRO A 492 -15.02 -0.09 -40.80
CA PRO A 492 -16.27 0.47 -40.29
C PRO A 492 -17.33 -0.57 -39.90
N ALA A 493 -17.23 -1.81 -40.41
CA ALA A 493 -18.09 -2.90 -39.95
C ALA A 493 -17.91 -3.17 -38.45
N LEU A 494 -16.67 -3.06 -37.94
CA LEU A 494 -16.34 -3.32 -36.54
C LEU A 494 -16.76 -2.18 -35.59
N TRP A 495 -17.22 -1.03 -36.10
CA TRP A 495 -17.65 0.10 -35.27
C TRP A 495 -19.09 -0.07 -34.77
N ARG A 496 -19.82 -1.03 -35.35
CA ARG A 496 -21.18 -1.36 -34.96
C ARG A 496 -21.19 -2.20 -33.70
N VAL A 497 -22.13 -1.93 -32.81
CA VAL A 497 -22.24 -2.61 -31.51
C VAL A 497 -22.55 -4.10 -31.66
N GLU A 498 -23.18 -4.52 -32.76
CA GLU A 498 -23.43 -5.93 -33.07
C GLU A 498 -22.13 -6.71 -33.31
N ASN A 499 -21.05 -6.03 -33.70
CA ASN A 499 -19.73 -6.63 -33.95
C ASN A 499 -18.73 -6.35 -32.81
N TYR A 500 -19.23 -6.02 -31.61
CA TYR A 500 -18.39 -5.64 -30.48
C TYR A 500 -17.31 -6.67 -30.12
N LEU A 501 -17.65 -7.97 -30.11
CA LEU A 501 -16.68 -9.02 -29.78
C LEU A 501 -15.58 -9.15 -30.85
N ASP A 502 -15.94 -9.01 -32.12
CA ASP A 502 -14.98 -9.00 -33.23
C ASP A 502 -14.08 -7.76 -33.17
N PHE A 503 -14.63 -6.61 -32.79
CA PHE A 503 -13.86 -5.40 -32.52
C PHE A 503 -12.82 -5.62 -31.42
N LEU A 504 -13.22 -6.22 -30.29
CA LEU A 504 -12.29 -6.54 -29.20
C LEU A 504 -11.19 -7.49 -29.67
N ALA A 505 -11.54 -8.54 -30.43
CA ALA A 505 -10.57 -9.50 -30.95
C ALA A 505 -9.52 -8.84 -31.85
N GLU A 506 -9.95 -8.02 -32.82
CA GLU A 506 -9.03 -7.33 -33.72
C GLU A 506 -8.20 -6.27 -32.98
N ARG A 507 -8.80 -5.53 -32.05
CA ARG A 507 -8.07 -4.54 -31.25
C ARG A 507 -6.99 -5.19 -30.37
N ARG A 508 -7.28 -6.34 -29.77
CA ARG A 508 -6.27 -7.14 -29.03
C ARG A 508 -5.09 -7.53 -29.93
N ARG A 509 -5.36 -7.92 -31.18
CA ARG A 509 -4.31 -8.25 -32.17
C ARG A 509 -3.42 -7.05 -32.48
N LEU A 510 -4.03 -5.88 -32.71
CA LEU A 510 -3.31 -4.63 -32.97
C LEU A 510 -2.45 -4.20 -31.76
N LEU A 511 -3.00 -4.27 -30.55
CA LEU A 511 -2.28 -3.95 -29.31
C LEU A 511 -1.12 -4.92 -29.05
N ALA A 512 -1.31 -6.23 -29.24
CA ALA A 512 -0.24 -7.20 -29.09
C ALA A 512 0.88 -6.99 -30.12
N THR A 513 0.53 -6.65 -31.36
CA THR A 513 1.52 -6.32 -32.40
C THR A 513 2.35 -5.11 -31.97
N ALA A 514 1.70 -4.02 -31.57
CA ALA A 514 2.36 -2.80 -31.13
C ALA A 514 3.22 -3.00 -29.88
N ALA A 515 2.75 -3.79 -28.90
CA ALA A 515 3.51 -4.14 -27.72
C ALA A 515 4.82 -4.87 -28.08
N ASN A 516 4.76 -5.88 -28.94
CA ASN A 516 5.95 -6.60 -29.37
C ASN A 516 6.89 -5.72 -30.21
N GLU A 517 6.37 -4.90 -31.12
CA GLU A 517 7.19 -3.96 -31.89
C GLU A 517 7.96 -3.00 -30.98
N PHE A 518 7.28 -2.47 -29.96
CA PHE A 518 7.91 -1.62 -28.95
C PHE A 518 8.99 -2.37 -28.15
N LEU A 519 8.66 -3.57 -27.64
CA LEU A 519 9.57 -4.39 -26.84
C LEU A 519 10.81 -4.83 -27.65
N ASN A 520 10.63 -5.24 -28.90
CA ASN A 520 11.74 -5.59 -29.80
C ASN A 520 12.61 -4.37 -30.11
N GLY A 521 11.99 -3.19 -30.26
CA GLY A 521 12.69 -1.92 -30.36
C GLY A 521 13.58 -1.62 -29.15
N LEU A 522 13.19 -2.04 -27.94
CA LEU A 522 14.02 -1.92 -26.74
C LEU A 522 15.22 -2.89 -26.74
N LEU A 523 15.06 -4.10 -27.28
CA LEU A 523 16.17 -5.05 -27.46
C LEU A 523 17.15 -4.62 -28.55
N GLY A 524 16.67 -3.85 -29.53
CA GLY A 524 17.42 -3.46 -30.72
C GLY A 524 17.37 -4.50 -31.84
N GLU A 525 16.37 -5.37 -31.85
CA GLU A 525 16.10 -6.34 -32.93
C GLU A 525 15.10 -5.73 -33.94
N SER A 526 15.36 -5.85 -35.24
CA SER A 526 14.44 -5.38 -36.28
C SER A 526 13.27 -6.36 -36.42
N ALA A 527 12.04 -5.84 -36.53
CA ALA A 527 10.81 -6.63 -36.72
C ALA A 527 10.88 -7.66 -37.86
N ALA A 528 11.76 -7.47 -38.85
CA ALA A 528 11.94 -8.36 -39.99
C ALA A 528 12.57 -9.73 -39.67
N GLN A 529 13.24 -9.89 -38.52
CA GLN A 529 13.94 -11.16 -38.19
C GLN A 529 13.02 -12.24 -37.60
N LEU A 530 11.75 -11.92 -37.29
CA LEU A 530 10.82 -12.82 -36.61
C LEU A 530 9.87 -13.57 -37.55
N GLN A 531 9.91 -13.31 -38.87
CA GLN A 531 9.09 -14.05 -39.85
C GLN A 531 9.68 -15.43 -40.22
N ASP A 532 10.94 -15.72 -39.87
CA ASP A 532 11.67 -16.93 -40.30
C ASP A 532 11.88 -17.98 -39.20
N VAL A 533 11.29 -17.82 -38.01
CA VAL A 533 11.27 -18.90 -37.01
C VAL A 533 10.07 -19.80 -37.32
N PRO A 534 10.26 -21.10 -37.67
CA PRO A 534 9.15 -22.00 -37.91
C PRO A 534 8.25 -22.02 -36.67
N LEU A 535 6.96 -21.75 -36.86
CA LEU A 535 5.95 -21.95 -35.84
C LEU A 535 6.08 -23.41 -35.36
N PRO A 536 6.44 -23.69 -34.10
CA PRO A 536 6.29 -25.03 -33.58
C PRO A 536 4.81 -25.42 -33.72
N GLU A 537 4.54 -26.68 -34.09
CA GLU A 537 3.19 -27.22 -34.07
C GLU A 537 2.54 -26.83 -32.74
N VAL A 538 1.30 -26.35 -32.85
CA VAL A 538 0.46 -25.96 -31.71
C VAL A 538 0.39 -27.15 -30.76
N ILE A 539 1.29 -27.17 -29.79
CA ILE A 539 1.04 -27.85 -28.54
C ILE A 539 0.02 -26.94 -27.90
N PRO A 540 -1.23 -27.39 -27.69
CA PRO A 540 -2.13 -26.67 -26.80
C PRO A 540 -1.42 -26.66 -25.45
N ILE A 541 -0.71 -25.58 -25.17
CA ILE A 541 -0.52 -25.17 -23.80
C ILE A 541 -1.93 -24.90 -23.36
N ASP A 542 -2.43 -25.77 -22.50
CA ASP A 542 -3.57 -25.49 -21.64
C ASP A 542 -3.15 -24.29 -20.76
N LEU A 543 -3.09 -23.10 -21.37
CA LEU A 543 -3.40 -21.86 -20.70
C LEU A 543 -4.84 -22.08 -20.33
N GLY A 544 -5.06 -22.63 -19.14
CA GLY A 544 -6.37 -22.85 -18.57
C GLY A 544 -7.12 -21.53 -18.61
N SER A 545 -7.80 -21.31 -19.72
CA SER A 545 -8.82 -20.28 -19.93
C SER A 545 -10.11 -20.75 -19.26
N ALA A 546 -9.97 -21.30 -18.05
CA ALA A 546 -10.99 -21.01 -17.08
C ALA A 546 -10.96 -19.49 -16.95
N ALA A 547 -12.01 -18.81 -17.42
CA ALA A 547 -12.23 -17.41 -17.12
C ALA A 547 -11.85 -17.21 -15.65
N VAL A 548 -10.75 -16.49 -15.39
CA VAL A 548 -10.28 -16.25 -14.04
C VAL A 548 -11.40 -15.46 -13.37
N PRO A 549 -12.08 -16.05 -12.38
CA PRO A 549 -13.26 -15.42 -11.79
C PRO A 549 -12.82 -14.17 -11.02
N GLY A 550 -13.49 -13.05 -11.30
CA GLY A 550 -13.41 -11.75 -10.64
C GLY A 550 -12.46 -10.67 -11.18
N GLY A 551 -12.45 -9.50 -10.52
CA GLY A 551 -11.67 -8.31 -10.88
C GLY A 551 -12.56 -7.07 -11.07
N ILE A 552 -12.04 -5.85 -10.89
CA ILE A 552 -12.85 -4.61 -10.88
C ILE A 552 -13.44 -4.27 -12.26
N THR A 553 -14.71 -3.86 -12.32
CA THR A 553 -15.40 -3.60 -13.60
C THR A 553 -16.22 -2.35 -13.76
N GLY A 554 -16.87 -1.82 -12.74
CA GLY A 554 -17.56 -0.54 -12.88
C GLY A 554 -16.56 0.61 -12.83
N ASP A 555 -16.85 1.75 -13.49
CA ASP A 555 -16.14 2.98 -13.13
C ASP A 555 -16.72 3.45 -11.79
N ASP A 556 -18.02 3.22 -11.58
CA ASP A 556 -18.70 3.38 -10.30
C ASP A 556 -18.16 2.40 -9.25
N GLU A 557 -17.90 1.14 -9.63
CA GLU A 557 -17.33 0.14 -8.73
C GLU A 557 -15.86 0.43 -8.41
N GLU A 558 -15.04 0.82 -9.39
CA GLU A 558 -13.67 1.26 -9.15
C GLU A 558 -13.66 2.51 -8.29
N THR A 559 -14.53 3.49 -8.56
CA THR A 559 -14.69 4.68 -7.72
C THR A 559 -15.12 4.30 -6.32
N GLU A 560 -16.03 3.35 -6.16
CA GLU A 560 -16.49 2.86 -4.87
C GLU A 560 -15.37 2.11 -4.11
N LEU A 561 -14.55 1.30 -4.78
CA LEU A 561 -13.38 0.63 -4.20
C LEU A 561 -12.26 1.62 -3.88
N LEU A 562 -12.07 2.64 -4.72
CA LEU A 562 -11.14 3.75 -4.46
C LEU A 562 -11.61 4.57 -3.27
N ASP A 563 -12.91 4.86 -3.17
CA ASP A 563 -13.52 5.52 -2.03
C ASP A 563 -13.40 4.66 -0.77
N VAL A 564 -13.49 3.34 -0.89
CA VAL A 564 -13.17 2.42 0.20
C VAL A 564 -11.70 2.50 0.57
N ASN A 565 -10.76 2.52 -0.38
CA ASN A 565 -9.33 2.64 -0.10
C ASN A 565 -8.95 4.00 0.51
N ILE A 566 -9.56 5.09 0.01
CA ILE A 566 -9.45 6.43 0.59
C ILE A 566 -9.99 6.40 2.01
N TRP A 567 -11.20 5.86 2.21
CA TRP A 567 -11.81 5.74 3.53
C TRP A 567 -10.97 4.88 4.48
N ILE A 568 -10.43 3.73 4.05
CA ILE A 568 -9.50 2.88 4.81
C ILE A 568 -8.26 3.68 5.22
N THR A 569 -7.71 4.48 4.29
CA THR A 569 -6.55 5.34 4.53
C THR A 569 -6.89 6.50 5.48
N GLU A 570 -8.09 7.07 5.39
CA GLU A 570 -8.63 8.05 6.34
C GLU A 570 -8.79 7.43 7.74
N GLN A 571 -9.10 6.13 7.83
CA GLN A 571 -9.05 5.35 9.08
C GLN A 571 -7.62 4.94 9.49
N ALA A 572 -6.59 5.38 8.76
CA ALA A 572 -5.18 5.05 8.94
C ALA A 572 -4.85 3.55 8.92
N LEU A 573 -5.63 2.79 8.15
CA LEU A 573 -5.36 1.40 7.81
C LEU A 573 -4.63 1.36 6.44
N PRO A 574 -3.79 0.35 6.18
CA PRO A 574 -3.10 0.21 4.90
C PRO A 574 -4.11 0.05 3.76
N GLU A 575 -3.83 0.65 2.61
CA GLU A 575 -4.63 0.47 1.39
C GLU A 575 -4.66 -1.01 1.00
N GLY A 576 -5.81 -1.45 0.50
CA GLY A 576 -5.94 -2.77 -0.11
C GLY A 576 -5.34 -2.77 -1.50
N GLU A 577 -4.80 -3.92 -1.88
CA GLU A 577 -4.31 -4.20 -3.21
C GLU A 577 -5.50 -4.33 -4.17
N MET A 578 -5.62 -3.36 -5.08
CA MET A 578 -6.64 -3.36 -6.13
C MET A 578 -6.36 -4.48 -7.13
N SER A 579 -7.39 -5.23 -7.51
CA SER A 579 -7.31 -6.34 -8.47
C SER A 579 -6.22 -7.36 -8.12
N TYR A 580 -6.20 -7.76 -6.86
CA TYR A 580 -5.23 -8.70 -6.32
C TYR A 580 -5.40 -10.07 -6.98
N GLU A 581 -4.31 -10.58 -7.53
CA GLU A 581 -4.28 -11.90 -8.15
C GLU A 581 -4.04 -12.98 -7.12
N LEU A 582 -5.04 -13.84 -6.94
CA LEU A 582 -4.90 -15.03 -6.14
C LEU A 582 -4.27 -16.14 -6.98
N VAL A 583 -3.02 -16.49 -6.69
CA VAL A 583 -2.24 -17.48 -7.47
C VAL A 583 -2.15 -18.84 -6.77
N ASP A 584 -2.09 -19.91 -7.54
CA ASP A 584 -1.70 -21.22 -7.06
C ASP A 584 -0.22 -21.22 -6.66
N ALA A 585 0.10 -21.66 -5.45
CA ALA A 585 1.46 -21.64 -4.92
C ALA A 585 2.39 -22.70 -5.55
N GLU A 586 1.84 -23.77 -6.14
CA GLU A 586 2.59 -24.85 -6.79
C GLU A 586 2.74 -24.63 -8.29
N THR A 587 1.69 -24.17 -8.98
CA THR A 587 1.72 -23.99 -10.45
C THR A 587 1.99 -22.56 -10.90
N GLY A 588 1.71 -21.57 -10.05
CA GLY A 588 1.83 -20.15 -10.38
C GLY A 588 0.66 -19.59 -11.21
N ASP A 589 -0.35 -20.40 -11.49
CA ASP A 589 -1.53 -19.98 -12.26
C ASP A 589 -2.46 -19.08 -11.43
N VAL A 590 -3.13 -18.12 -12.08
CA VAL A 590 -4.09 -17.25 -11.41
C VAL A 590 -5.41 -18.01 -11.22
N LYS A 591 -5.81 -18.21 -9.96
CA LYS A 591 -7.05 -18.89 -9.56
C LYS A 591 -8.26 -17.96 -9.54
N ALA A 592 -8.08 -16.71 -9.13
CA ALA A 592 -9.12 -15.69 -9.08
C ALA A 592 -8.47 -14.29 -9.05
N LEU A 593 -9.23 -13.28 -9.45
CA LEU A 593 -8.89 -11.86 -9.31
C LEU A 593 -9.83 -11.27 -8.25
N LEU A 594 -9.26 -10.67 -7.21
CA LEU A 594 -9.99 -10.10 -6.10
C LEU A 594 -10.03 -8.57 -6.26
N ASP A 595 -11.21 -7.96 -6.21
CA ASP A 595 -11.38 -6.54 -6.54
C ASP A 595 -10.54 -5.63 -5.65
N LEU A 596 -10.61 -5.85 -4.34
CA LEU A 596 -9.76 -5.16 -3.37
C LEU A 596 -9.39 -6.13 -2.26
N ALA A 597 -8.10 -6.41 -2.08
CA ALA A 597 -7.67 -7.41 -1.12
C ALA A 597 -6.57 -6.92 -0.19
N TRP A 598 -6.57 -7.47 1.01
CA TRP A 598 -5.48 -7.37 1.98
C TRP A 598 -4.96 -8.78 2.23
N PRO A 599 -3.95 -9.25 1.47
CA PRO A 599 -3.47 -10.63 1.53
C PRO A 599 -2.86 -11.01 2.87
N GLN A 600 -2.39 -10.01 3.61
CA GLN A 600 -1.84 -10.14 4.95
C GLN A 600 -2.82 -9.65 6.03
N GLY A 601 -4.08 -9.41 5.64
CA GLY A 601 -5.11 -8.77 6.46
C GLY A 601 -5.05 -7.24 6.45
N ILE A 602 -6.21 -6.60 6.65
CA ILE A 602 -6.35 -5.14 6.79
C ILE A 602 -5.41 -4.61 7.87
N GLN A 603 -5.20 -5.38 8.93
CA GLN A 603 -4.09 -5.18 9.84
C GLN A 603 -3.04 -6.24 9.53
N THR A 604 -1.99 -5.86 8.83
CA THR A 604 -0.93 -6.77 8.36
C THR A 604 -0.44 -7.68 9.49
N GLN A 605 -0.67 -8.99 9.39
CA GLN A 605 -0.36 -10.04 10.39
C GLN A 605 -1.24 -10.11 11.65
N PHE A 606 -2.37 -9.40 11.70
CA PHE A 606 -3.25 -9.34 12.87
C PHE A 606 -4.72 -9.59 12.57
N SER A 607 -5.18 -9.24 11.37
CA SER A 607 -6.46 -9.70 10.87
C SER A 607 -6.21 -10.84 9.88
N GLU A 608 -7.20 -11.71 9.74
CA GLU A 608 -7.22 -12.67 8.63
C GLU A 608 -7.12 -11.92 7.28
N PRO A 609 -6.61 -12.56 6.21
CA PRO A 609 -6.67 -11.98 4.87
C PRO A 609 -8.11 -11.58 4.54
N VAL A 610 -8.29 -10.40 3.95
CA VAL A 610 -9.64 -9.86 3.65
C VAL A 610 -9.73 -9.54 2.17
N ALA A 611 -10.86 -9.83 1.56
CA ALA A 611 -11.17 -9.42 0.21
C ALA A 611 -12.56 -8.75 0.18
N LEU A 612 -12.64 -7.57 -0.43
CA LEU A 612 -13.87 -6.96 -0.86
C LEU A 612 -14.05 -7.27 -2.34
N LEU A 613 -15.16 -7.93 -2.66
CA LEU A 613 -15.50 -8.52 -3.96
C LEU A 613 -16.88 -7.99 -4.39
N LEU A 614 -16.92 -6.79 -4.95
CA LEU A 614 -18.16 -6.11 -5.29
C LEU A 614 -18.73 -6.72 -6.57
N ASN A 615 -20.03 -7.06 -6.59
CA ASN A 615 -20.71 -7.57 -7.79
C ASN A 615 -20.01 -8.79 -8.44
N GLU A 616 -19.43 -9.68 -7.61
CA GLU A 616 -18.65 -10.85 -8.04
C GLU A 616 -19.45 -12.15 -8.06
N GLU A 617 -19.03 -13.11 -8.91
CA GLU A 617 -19.68 -14.42 -9.00
C GLU A 617 -19.38 -15.29 -7.77
N VAL A 618 -20.30 -16.21 -7.43
CA VAL A 618 -20.14 -17.16 -6.31
C VAL A 618 -18.83 -17.95 -6.42
N LYS A 619 -18.40 -18.25 -7.65
CA LYS A 619 -17.15 -18.95 -7.92
C LYS A 619 -15.92 -18.16 -7.47
N THR A 620 -15.89 -16.84 -7.66
CA THR A 620 -14.79 -15.96 -7.17
C THR A 620 -14.70 -16.04 -5.63
N LEU A 621 -15.85 -15.96 -4.96
CA LEU A 621 -15.98 -16.01 -3.51
C LEU A 621 -15.51 -17.34 -2.91
N GLU A 622 -15.88 -18.46 -3.54
CA GLU A 622 -15.45 -19.81 -3.12
C GLU A 622 -13.94 -19.97 -3.22
N VAL A 623 -13.34 -19.51 -4.32
CA VAL A 623 -11.90 -19.59 -4.55
C VAL A 623 -11.12 -18.72 -3.56
N ALA A 624 -11.57 -17.48 -3.33
CA ALA A 624 -10.97 -16.57 -2.36
C ALA A 624 -11.07 -17.11 -0.92
N SER A 625 -12.25 -17.62 -0.54
CA SER A 625 -12.48 -18.20 0.78
C SER A 625 -11.64 -19.45 1.02
N ALA A 626 -11.51 -20.32 0.00
CA ALA A 626 -10.65 -21.51 0.06
C ALA A 626 -9.16 -21.17 0.24
N ALA A 627 -8.73 -19.98 -0.23
CA ALA A 627 -7.40 -19.46 0.00
C ALA A 627 -7.23 -18.73 1.34
N GLY A 628 -8.25 -18.74 2.20
CA GLY A 628 -8.18 -18.17 3.55
C GLY A 628 -8.55 -16.69 3.63
N PHE A 629 -9.16 -16.11 2.58
CA PHE A 629 -9.70 -14.76 2.63
C PHE A 629 -11.08 -14.73 3.26
N ARG A 630 -11.31 -13.80 4.19
CA ARG A 630 -12.64 -13.36 4.57
C ARG A 630 -13.18 -12.45 3.48
N CYS A 631 -14.23 -12.90 2.82
CA CYS A 631 -14.79 -12.20 1.67
C CYS A 631 -16.01 -11.36 2.05
N PHE A 632 -16.08 -10.15 1.52
CA PHE A 632 -17.21 -9.23 1.62
C PHE A 632 -17.73 -8.90 0.22
N THR A 633 -19.04 -8.87 0.04
CA THR A 633 -19.66 -8.65 -1.29
C THR A 633 -20.21 -7.26 -1.51
N ASP A 634 -20.21 -6.43 -0.47
CA ASP A 634 -20.76 -5.08 -0.49
C ASP A 634 -20.00 -4.16 0.48
N VAL A 635 -19.91 -2.89 0.11
CA VAL A 635 -19.21 -1.87 0.90
C VAL A 635 -19.82 -1.67 2.28
N PRO A 636 -21.15 -1.59 2.49
CA PRO A 636 -21.70 -1.40 3.83
C PRO A 636 -21.32 -2.52 4.80
N THR A 637 -21.34 -3.78 4.38
CA THR A 637 -20.96 -4.92 5.23
C THR A 637 -19.46 -4.97 5.46
N PHE A 638 -18.66 -4.65 4.44
CA PHE A 638 -17.21 -4.49 4.61
C PHE A 638 -16.87 -3.35 5.56
N ARG A 639 -17.49 -2.17 5.39
CA ARG A 639 -17.35 -1.04 6.30
C ARG A 639 -17.83 -1.42 7.68
N ALA A 640 -18.96 -2.10 7.83
CA ALA A 640 -19.43 -2.57 9.14
C ALA A 640 -18.45 -3.55 9.77
N TYR A 641 -17.80 -4.44 9.01
CA TYR A 641 -16.72 -5.30 9.52
C TYR A 641 -15.48 -4.49 9.91
N VAL A 642 -15.06 -3.54 9.07
CA VAL A 642 -13.91 -2.71 9.37
C VAL A 642 -14.22 -1.82 10.56
N GLU A 643 -15.39 -1.23 10.63
CA GLU A 643 -15.86 -0.41 11.74
C GLU A 643 -16.05 -1.25 12.99
N LYS A 644 -16.66 -2.45 12.95
CA LYS A 644 -17.03 -3.25 14.12
C LYS A 644 -16.00 -4.29 14.55
N ASP A 645 -15.29 -4.92 13.63
CA ASP A 645 -14.40 -6.05 13.92
C ASP A 645 -12.92 -5.65 13.79
N ILE A 646 -12.57 -4.71 12.90
CA ILE A 646 -11.21 -4.16 12.81
C ILE A 646 -11.03 -2.96 13.74
N LEU A 647 -11.93 -1.98 13.68
CA LEU A 647 -11.89 -0.70 14.40
C LEU A 647 -12.81 -0.68 15.64
N ALA A 648 -13.71 -1.67 15.80
CA ALA A 648 -14.82 -1.81 16.79
C ALA A 648 -15.42 -0.52 17.36
N LEU A 649 -15.87 0.29 16.42
CA LEU A 649 -17.00 1.19 16.49
C LEU A 649 -18.30 0.36 16.65
N ASP A 650 -19.12 0.67 17.65
CA ASP A 650 -20.36 -0.08 17.93
C ASP A 650 -21.48 0.28 16.95
N ALA A 651 -22.32 -0.71 16.60
CA ALA A 651 -23.46 -0.56 15.72
C ALA A 651 -24.51 0.40 16.30
N VAL A 652 -24.88 1.42 15.53
CA VAL A 652 -26.07 2.25 15.82
C VAL A 652 -27.29 1.34 15.73
N ALA A 653 -28.04 1.19 16.83
CA ALA A 653 -29.37 0.58 16.78
C ALA A 653 -30.26 1.48 15.90
N ALA A 654 -30.72 0.94 14.77
CA ALA A 654 -31.70 1.60 13.93
C ALA A 654 -33.07 1.55 14.62
N ASP A 655 -33.63 2.73 14.91
CA ASP A 655 -35.08 2.96 14.97
C ASP A 655 -35.53 3.53 13.61
#